data_AF-A0A0G3IMZ6-F1
#
_entry.id   AF-A0A0G3IMZ6-F1
#
_cell.length_a   1.000
_cell.length_b   1.000
_cell.length_c   1.000
_cell.angle_alpha   90.00
_cell.angle_beta   90.00
_cell.angle_gamma   90.00
#
_symmetry.space_group_name_H-M   'P 1'
#
loop_
_entity.id
_entity.type
_entity.pdbx_description
1 polymer ?
#
loop_
_entity_poly.entity_id
_entity_poly.type
_entity_poly.pdbx_seq_one_letter_code
_entity_poly.pdbx_strand_id
1 'polypeptide(L)'
;MRCVDVKWGPAVGPGKRSVLKALRAVSLVLVALVVCYLAALALRPGLNQHMPVAVRWLGEPGSSLAITIVVAIVTVACALDVVGGRQGQGVNVTLRIVVGLTVANFVLGLSSYWNCHGGANPYFYTPLMWTVGLLKGGVGDQSIGGDTCPAPTPIALEIARLSALAAITVGIGGVVIALLRSQADRIRIRMDRSMSVVVGVDDDARSMVSAVRNTLERNSRLVVITASPDLPAVQEARHQGARVVVVDFARPETLEALSLWRKLDRLYLLSSDPMANLSCLDVINRCIPAVNVKRRVPLIVRIDDPWQAEAWRAQQFGGSDSRWAADAVGKYDVTARRLLENVTADTTVTRVVVCGTSPLTLALCADMAQRQRERTYRADPTDAALPALVLVGDNADDYLQDHEFHQDQLGLASIPCAIEAVPRRPSVRVVAELINESHADPRSHAVIVVDDTVAAADAMTGTRLAARFPELLIFAWDPYSTVQDDRAPIVGRLRTFGLGMNLPAGMAHDAWERAARLIHERFADDFAAENGHRTPATQPWAQLAEFYRESNRRQVRNILWIVESIGGHTWSTATGQWAPPLDSEVYRQAEPLESLRLLGFDASTAVAMARAEHVDWCRFYRADGWRYGPVRDDEHKVHDKLLDWDAAEHNPHFKKTALRSLANTLVELAKLGYRSRPLWQRYRRTGIVTATQQTDAWTWTSSSGNIMNGDAGDWAVQDGAGNAWSVNDDIFRATHEYVDGNRWRRTGFVTARPARAGETIETLEGPATAADGDWIVTGGNGELWPIPDVQFRQRYEGPLPP
;
A
#
# COMPACT_ATOMS: atom_id res chain seq x y z
N MET A 1 -7.24 35.55 7.72
CA MET A 1 -7.79 35.60 6.35
C MET A 1 -8.50 34.28 6.05
N ARG A 2 -9.84 34.28 5.98
CA ARG A 2 -10.61 33.12 5.52
C ARG A 2 -10.37 32.99 4.01
N CYS A 3 -9.55 32.05 3.58
CA CYS A 3 -9.49 31.67 2.18
C CYS A 3 -10.81 31.04 1.81
N VAL A 4 -11.53 31.69 0.89
CA VAL A 4 -12.77 31.21 0.31
C VAL A 4 -12.50 29.87 -0.36
N ASP A 5 -13.16 28.82 0.13
CA ASP A 5 -13.24 27.51 -0.52
C ASP A 5 -13.90 27.68 -1.88
N VAL A 6 -13.11 27.68 -2.95
CA VAL A 6 -13.66 27.45 -4.29
C VAL A 6 -13.82 25.93 -4.46
N LYS A 7 -14.97 25.42 -4.01
CA LYS A 7 -15.47 24.09 -4.42
C LYS A 7 -15.74 24.13 -5.93
N TRP A 8 -14.75 23.71 -6.74
CA TRP A 8 -15.00 23.39 -8.14
C TRP A 8 -15.76 22.06 -8.20
N GLY A 9 -16.90 22.06 -8.88
CA GLY A 9 -18.01 21.10 -8.76
C GLY A 9 -17.75 19.63 -9.09
N PRO A 10 -18.81 18.79 -9.07
CA PRO A 10 -18.70 17.33 -9.08
C PRO A 10 -18.17 16.79 -10.41
N ALA A 11 -17.56 15.60 -10.35
CA ALA A 11 -17.05 14.87 -11.50
C ALA A 11 -18.11 14.75 -12.61
N VAL A 12 -17.79 15.31 -13.77
CA VAL A 12 -18.65 15.31 -14.95
C VAL A 12 -18.76 13.89 -15.52
N GLY A 13 -19.95 13.30 -15.46
CA GLY A 13 -20.25 11.96 -15.99
C GLY A 13 -20.01 11.79 -17.50
N PRO A 14 -19.94 10.56 -18.04
CA PRO A 14 -19.49 10.27 -19.40
C PRO A 14 -20.29 11.00 -20.48
N GLY A 15 -21.62 11.12 -20.35
CA GLY A 15 -22.47 11.89 -21.27
C GLY A 15 -22.15 13.40 -21.28
N LYS A 16 -21.92 14.00 -20.11
CA LYS A 16 -21.58 15.43 -19.99
C LYS A 16 -20.17 15.78 -20.51
N ARG A 17 -19.25 14.80 -20.57
CA ARG A 17 -17.89 14.99 -21.13
C ARG A 17 -17.90 15.17 -22.65
N SER A 18 -18.81 14.49 -23.36
CA SER A 18 -18.98 14.65 -24.81
C SER A 18 -19.48 16.06 -25.15
N VAL A 19 -20.46 16.56 -24.39
CA VAL A 19 -21.02 17.90 -24.51
C VAL A 19 -19.96 18.97 -24.22
N LEU A 20 -19.16 18.81 -23.17
CA LEU A 20 -18.10 19.77 -22.84
C LEU A 20 -17.00 19.83 -23.93
N LYS A 21 -16.64 18.69 -24.54
CA LYS A 21 -15.71 18.65 -25.68
C LYS A 21 -16.28 19.36 -26.90
N ALA A 22 -17.56 19.13 -27.21
CA ALA A 22 -18.24 19.81 -28.31
C ALA A 22 -18.31 21.33 -28.08
N LEU A 23 -18.69 21.76 -26.87
CA LEU A 23 -18.75 23.19 -26.51
C LEU A 23 -17.39 23.89 -26.65
N ARG A 24 -16.30 23.21 -26.29
CA ARG A 24 -14.93 23.72 -26.48
C ARG A 24 -14.54 23.85 -27.94
N ALA A 25 -14.84 22.84 -28.75
CA ALA A 25 -14.54 22.88 -30.18
C ALA A 25 -15.31 24.04 -30.83
N VAL A 26 -16.60 24.19 -30.50
CA VAL A 26 -17.45 25.28 -30.98
C VAL A 26 -16.94 26.64 -30.51
N SER A 27 -16.55 26.79 -29.23
CA SER A 27 -16.03 28.07 -28.73
C SER A 27 -14.70 28.46 -29.37
N LEU A 28 -13.80 27.51 -29.62
CA LEU A 28 -12.54 27.75 -30.32
C LEU A 28 -12.76 28.15 -31.78
N VAL A 29 -13.68 27.48 -32.49
CA VAL A 29 -14.07 27.86 -33.85
C VAL A 29 -14.68 29.26 -33.87
N LEU A 30 -15.54 29.58 -32.89
CA LEU A 30 -16.14 30.91 -32.77
C LEU A 30 -15.07 31.98 -32.53
N VAL A 31 -14.12 31.76 -31.63
CA VAL A 31 -12.98 32.67 -31.41
C VAL A 31 -12.18 32.86 -32.70
N ALA A 32 -11.85 31.79 -33.42
CA ALA A 32 -11.10 31.86 -34.67
C ALA A 32 -11.86 32.66 -35.74
N LEU A 33 -13.17 32.43 -35.90
CA LEU A 33 -14.02 33.16 -36.84
C LEU A 33 -14.08 34.65 -36.52
N VAL A 34 -14.27 34.99 -35.23
CA VAL A 34 -14.31 36.38 -34.78
C VAL A 34 -12.96 37.07 -34.98
N VAL A 35 -11.85 36.40 -34.64
CA VAL A 35 -10.49 36.93 -34.86
C VAL A 35 -10.22 37.14 -36.35
N CYS A 36 -10.56 36.19 -37.22
CA CYS A 36 -10.39 36.32 -38.66
C CYS A 36 -11.26 37.44 -39.25
N TYR A 37 -12.51 37.56 -38.79
CA TYR A 37 -13.42 38.62 -39.20
C TYR A 37 -12.88 40.02 -38.85
N LEU A 38 -12.45 40.20 -37.59
CA LEU A 38 -11.89 41.47 -37.14
C LEU A 38 -10.55 41.80 -37.82
N ALA A 39 -9.71 40.80 -38.07
CA ALA A 39 -8.48 40.97 -38.85
C ALA A 39 -8.77 41.42 -40.28
N ALA A 40 -9.76 40.82 -40.95
CA ALA A 40 -10.18 41.21 -42.31
C ALA A 40 -10.71 42.66 -42.34
N LEU A 41 -11.51 43.04 -41.34
CA LEU A 41 -11.99 44.43 -41.19
C LEU A 41 -10.85 45.42 -40.93
N ALA A 42 -9.85 45.04 -40.14
CA ALA A 42 -8.68 45.88 -39.88
C ALA A 42 -7.82 46.10 -41.14
N LEU A 43 -7.64 45.05 -41.95
CA LEU A 43 -6.94 45.13 -43.23
C LEU A 43 -7.70 45.95 -44.28
N ARG A 44 -9.04 45.81 -44.31
CA ARG A 44 -9.93 46.47 -45.28
C ARG A 44 -11.16 47.07 -44.59
N PRO A 45 -11.06 48.28 -44.03
CA PRO A 45 -12.16 48.92 -43.30
C PRO A 45 -13.46 49.09 -44.11
N GLY A 46 -13.34 49.24 -45.43
CA GLY A 46 -14.49 49.36 -46.34
C GLY A 46 -15.41 48.14 -46.40
N LEU A 47 -14.98 46.97 -45.90
CA LEU A 47 -15.82 45.78 -45.79
C LEU A 47 -17.01 45.99 -44.85
N ASN A 48 -16.87 46.83 -43.81
CA ASN A 48 -17.95 47.08 -42.86
C ASN A 48 -19.14 47.83 -43.49
N GLN A 49 -18.91 48.61 -44.55
CA GLN A 49 -19.95 49.36 -45.25
C GLN A 49 -20.91 48.44 -46.04
N HIS A 50 -20.46 47.25 -46.41
CA HIS A 50 -21.24 46.25 -47.14
C HIS A 50 -22.08 45.37 -46.20
N MET A 51 -21.92 45.51 -44.88
CA MET A 51 -22.66 44.74 -43.89
C MET A 51 -24.05 45.37 -43.62
N PRO A 52 -25.07 44.53 -43.33
CA PRO A 52 -26.38 45.00 -42.88
C PRO A 52 -26.27 45.90 -41.65
N VAL A 53 -27.10 46.94 -41.58
CA VAL A 53 -27.08 47.96 -40.51
C VAL A 53 -27.17 47.32 -39.11
N ALA A 54 -27.92 46.22 -38.98
CA ALA A 54 -28.11 45.51 -37.71
C ALA A 54 -26.83 44.87 -37.12
N VAL A 55 -25.78 44.66 -37.92
CA VAL A 55 -24.53 43.97 -37.49
C VAL A 55 -23.28 44.82 -37.69
N ARG A 56 -23.41 46.03 -38.25
CA ARG A 56 -22.30 46.94 -38.53
C ARG A 56 -21.52 47.36 -37.27
N TRP A 57 -22.21 47.39 -36.13
CA TRP A 57 -21.63 47.68 -34.80
C TRP A 57 -20.50 46.73 -34.41
N LEU A 58 -20.44 45.50 -34.97
CA LEU A 58 -19.42 44.49 -34.64
C LEU A 58 -18.02 44.85 -35.17
N GLY A 59 -17.94 45.78 -36.13
CA GLY A 59 -16.70 46.24 -36.77
C GLY A 59 -16.43 47.74 -36.67
N GLU A 60 -17.31 48.49 -36.01
CA GLU A 60 -17.21 49.95 -35.91
C GLU A 60 -16.14 50.41 -34.89
N PRO A 61 -15.16 51.23 -35.31
CA PRO A 61 -14.20 51.84 -34.40
C PRO A 61 -14.87 52.45 -33.15
N GLY A 62 -14.39 52.10 -31.96
CA GLY A 62 -14.94 52.62 -30.69
C GLY A 62 -16.20 51.93 -30.17
N SER A 63 -16.72 50.88 -30.82
CA SER A 63 -17.90 50.13 -30.36
C SER A 63 -17.59 49.33 -29.07
N SER A 64 -18.08 49.84 -27.93
CA SER A 64 -17.94 49.19 -26.61
C SER A 64 -18.67 47.84 -26.56
N LEU A 65 -19.79 47.72 -27.27
CA LEU A 65 -20.58 46.48 -27.36
C LEU A 65 -19.80 45.38 -28.09
N ALA A 66 -19.12 45.72 -29.19
CA ALA A 66 -18.27 44.79 -29.94
C ALA A 66 -17.11 44.28 -29.09
N ILE A 67 -16.38 45.19 -28.43
CA ILE A 67 -15.26 44.84 -27.55
C ILE A 67 -15.75 43.90 -26.43
N THR A 68 -16.86 44.24 -25.77
CA THR A 68 -17.41 43.46 -24.65
C THR A 68 -17.79 42.04 -25.08
N ILE A 69 -18.45 41.89 -26.23
CA ILE A 69 -18.88 40.57 -26.73
C ILE A 69 -17.68 39.70 -27.10
N VAL A 70 -16.67 40.26 -27.76
CA VAL A 70 -15.48 39.50 -28.15
C VAL A 70 -14.68 39.07 -26.92
N VAL A 71 -14.50 39.98 -25.95
CA VAL A 71 -13.85 39.65 -24.67
C VAL A 71 -14.64 38.57 -23.93
N ALA A 72 -15.98 38.64 -23.91
CA ALA A 72 -16.82 37.61 -23.30
C ALA A 72 -16.66 36.25 -23.99
N ILE A 73 -16.64 36.20 -25.33
CA ILE A 73 -16.42 34.98 -26.11
C ILE A 73 -15.06 34.35 -25.78
N VAL A 74 -13.98 35.15 -25.78
CA VAL A 74 -12.63 34.70 -25.43
C VAL A 74 -12.57 34.22 -23.99
N THR A 75 -13.19 34.94 -23.06
CA THR A 75 -13.24 34.57 -21.63
C THR A 75 -13.98 33.26 -21.42
N VAL A 76 -15.12 33.05 -22.10
CA VAL A 76 -15.88 31.80 -22.08
C VAL A 76 -15.05 30.66 -22.68
N ALA A 77 -14.34 30.89 -23.77
CA ALA A 77 -13.45 29.88 -24.36
C ALA A 77 -12.32 29.48 -23.40
N CYS A 78 -11.67 30.45 -22.76
CA CYS A 78 -10.66 30.21 -21.72
C CYS A 78 -11.25 29.45 -20.52
N ALA A 79 -12.43 29.85 -20.03
CA ALA A 79 -13.11 29.18 -18.93
C ALA A 79 -13.49 27.74 -19.29
N LEU A 80 -13.98 27.51 -20.50
CA LEU A 80 -14.27 26.16 -21.00
C LEU A 80 -12.98 25.34 -21.10
N ASP A 81 -11.84 25.93 -21.49
CA ASP A 81 -10.55 25.23 -21.55
C ASP A 81 -9.96 24.92 -20.15
N VAL A 82 -10.28 25.74 -19.14
CA VAL A 82 -9.99 25.43 -17.73
C VAL A 82 -10.90 24.32 -17.19
N VAL A 83 -12.22 24.41 -17.41
CA VAL A 83 -13.21 23.51 -16.79
C VAL A 83 -13.14 22.08 -17.30
N GLY A 84 -12.91 21.86 -18.60
CA GLY A 84 -12.69 20.50 -19.11
C GLY A 84 -11.21 20.09 -19.15
N GLY A 85 -10.30 20.93 -18.63
CA GLY A 85 -8.90 20.58 -18.50
C GLY A 85 -8.83 19.45 -17.49
N ARG A 86 -8.07 18.39 -17.79
CA ARG A 86 -7.87 17.31 -16.81
C ARG A 86 -7.20 17.89 -15.57
N GLN A 87 -7.61 17.44 -14.39
CA GLN A 87 -6.93 17.80 -13.14
C GLN A 87 -5.41 17.57 -13.28
N GLY A 88 -4.63 18.61 -13.01
CA GLY A 88 -3.17 18.61 -13.10
C GLY A 88 -2.56 18.95 -14.46
N GLN A 89 -3.32 19.10 -15.55
CA GLN A 89 -2.81 19.75 -16.77
C GLN A 89 -2.72 21.29 -16.64
N GLY A 90 -2.67 21.83 -15.42
CA GLY A 90 -2.71 23.28 -15.19
C GLY A 90 -1.61 24.02 -15.97
N VAL A 91 -0.40 23.46 -16.05
CA VAL A 91 0.69 24.04 -16.85
C VAL A 91 0.37 24.02 -18.35
N ASN A 92 -0.17 22.91 -18.86
CA ASN A 92 -0.57 22.77 -20.27
C ASN A 92 -1.81 23.60 -20.63
N VAL A 93 -2.72 23.86 -19.68
CA VAL A 93 -3.89 24.72 -19.87
C VAL A 93 -3.44 26.19 -19.89
N THR A 94 -2.66 26.62 -18.90
CA THR A 94 -2.10 27.97 -18.87
C THR A 94 -1.27 28.24 -20.13
N LEU A 95 -0.42 27.30 -20.55
CA LEU A 95 0.37 27.44 -21.77
C LEU A 95 -0.53 27.56 -23.01
N ARG A 96 -1.56 26.74 -23.17
CA ARG A 96 -2.50 26.82 -24.30
C ARG A 96 -3.26 28.15 -24.34
N ILE A 97 -3.72 28.65 -23.19
CA ILE A 97 -4.37 29.95 -23.08
C ILE A 97 -3.41 31.07 -23.46
N VAL A 98 -2.18 31.06 -22.93
CA VAL A 98 -1.15 32.06 -23.24
C VAL A 98 -0.81 32.04 -24.73
N VAL A 99 -0.60 30.86 -25.32
CA VAL A 99 -0.33 30.71 -26.77
C VAL A 99 -1.50 31.22 -27.60
N GLY A 100 -2.74 30.85 -27.25
CA GLY A 100 -3.95 31.29 -27.96
C GLY A 100 -4.13 32.80 -27.94
N LEU A 101 -3.98 33.43 -26.78
CA LEU A 101 -4.05 34.89 -26.62
C LEU A 101 -2.91 35.60 -27.36
N THR A 102 -1.70 35.01 -27.36
CA THR A 102 -0.53 35.53 -28.08
C THR A 102 -0.75 35.51 -29.58
N VAL A 103 -1.29 34.42 -30.12
CA VAL A 103 -1.62 34.30 -31.56
C VAL A 103 -2.73 35.27 -31.94
N ALA A 104 -3.80 35.37 -31.15
CA ALA A 104 -4.88 36.33 -31.40
C ALA A 104 -4.36 37.78 -31.39
N ASN A 105 -3.54 38.14 -30.40
CA ASN A 105 -2.88 39.44 -30.34
C ASN A 105 -2.01 39.70 -31.59
N PHE A 106 -1.19 38.73 -32.00
CA PHE A 106 -0.32 38.88 -33.14
C PHE A 106 -1.10 39.09 -34.45
N VAL A 107 -2.13 38.28 -34.69
CA VAL A 107 -2.98 38.38 -35.89
C VAL A 107 -3.73 39.71 -35.93
N LEU A 108 -4.38 40.09 -34.83
CA LEU A 108 -5.18 41.31 -34.76
C LEU A 108 -4.30 42.57 -34.79
N GLY A 109 -3.17 42.56 -34.06
CA GLY A 109 -2.21 43.67 -34.04
C GLY A 109 -1.56 43.89 -35.41
N LEU A 110 -1.06 42.81 -36.04
CA LEU A 110 -0.41 42.90 -37.34
C LEU A 110 -1.39 43.37 -38.42
N SER A 111 -2.63 42.87 -38.40
CA SER A 111 -3.69 43.30 -39.31
C SER A 111 -4.07 44.77 -39.12
N SER A 112 -4.07 45.24 -37.87
CA SER A 112 -4.40 46.64 -37.54
C SER A 112 -3.30 47.62 -37.96
N TYR A 113 -2.04 47.22 -37.83
CA TYR A 113 -0.91 48.05 -38.23
C TYR A 113 -0.50 47.89 -39.68
N TRP A 114 -1.08 46.95 -40.44
CA TRP A 114 -0.62 46.57 -41.78
C TRP A 114 -0.49 47.75 -42.76
N ASN A 115 -1.41 48.71 -42.67
CA ASN A 115 -1.44 49.90 -43.54
C ASN A 115 -0.65 51.09 -42.95
N CYS A 116 -0.01 50.93 -41.79
CA CYS A 116 0.81 51.94 -41.14
C CYS A 116 2.26 51.88 -41.64
N HIS A 117 2.47 52.40 -42.84
CA HIS A 117 3.79 52.51 -43.47
C HIS A 117 3.94 53.83 -44.24
N GLY A 118 5.16 54.29 -44.49
CA GLY A 118 5.41 55.58 -45.14
C GLY A 118 6.91 55.85 -45.36
N GLY A 119 7.29 57.05 -45.77
CA GLY A 119 8.64 57.37 -46.26
C GLY A 119 9.81 56.87 -45.40
N ALA A 120 9.77 57.04 -44.08
CA ALA A 120 10.78 56.55 -43.14
C ALA A 120 10.40 55.23 -42.42
N ASN A 121 9.23 54.65 -42.73
CA ASN A 121 8.63 53.50 -42.03
C ASN A 121 8.42 52.33 -43.02
N PRO A 122 9.30 51.32 -43.02
CA PRO A 122 9.24 50.21 -43.97
C PRO A 122 7.91 49.44 -43.94
N TYR A 123 7.40 49.09 -45.12
CA TYR A 123 6.10 48.44 -45.34
C TYR A 123 5.83 47.23 -44.43
N PHE A 124 6.80 46.33 -44.30
CA PHE A 124 6.63 45.10 -43.51
C PHE A 124 7.14 45.21 -42.08
N TYR A 125 8.29 45.86 -41.88
CA TYR A 125 8.96 45.87 -40.57
C TYR A 125 8.27 46.80 -39.57
N THR A 126 7.68 47.92 -40.00
CA THR A 126 6.98 48.83 -39.07
C THR A 126 5.76 48.16 -38.42
N PRO A 127 4.81 47.57 -39.18
CA PRO A 127 3.67 46.84 -38.60
C PRO A 127 4.10 45.68 -37.70
N LEU A 128 5.14 44.94 -38.11
CA LEU A 128 5.68 43.82 -37.35
C LEU A 128 6.28 44.29 -36.02
N MET A 129 7.13 45.32 -36.01
CA MET A 129 7.76 45.83 -34.79
C MET A 129 6.73 46.38 -33.81
N TRP A 130 5.72 47.11 -34.29
CA TRP A 130 4.65 47.63 -33.45
C TRP A 130 3.80 46.51 -32.83
N THR A 131 3.51 45.46 -33.60
CA THR A 131 2.82 44.26 -33.09
C THR A 131 3.66 43.52 -32.04
N VAL A 132 4.97 43.40 -32.25
CA VAL A 132 5.89 42.84 -31.24
C VAL A 132 5.97 43.74 -29.99
N GLY A 133 5.82 45.05 -30.15
CA GLY A 133 5.69 46.00 -29.05
C GLY A 133 4.48 45.71 -28.14
N LEU A 134 3.33 45.34 -28.72
CA LEU A 134 2.14 44.93 -27.96
C LEU A 134 2.44 43.70 -27.08
N LEU A 135 3.16 42.71 -27.61
CA LEU A 135 3.56 41.50 -26.87
C LEU A 135 4.47 41.78 -25.68
N LYS A 136 5.26 42.87 -25.75
CA LYS A 136 6.11 43.34 -24.65
C LYS A 136 5.35 44.20 -23.63
N GLY A 137 4.05 44.39 -23.80
CA GLY A 137 3.19 45.20 -22.92
C GLY A 137 3.07 46.67 -23.34
N GLY A 138 3.52 47.05 -24.54
CA GLY A 138 3.33 48.40 -25.07
C GLY A 138 1.88 48.61 -25.50
N VAL A 139 1.10 49.40 -24.76
CA VAL A 139 -0.30 49.73 -25.08
C VAL A 139 -0.50 51.14 -25.65
N GLY A 140 0.58 51.90 -25.80
CA GLY A 140 0.55 53.26 -26.35
C GLY A 140 0.08 53.32 -27.80
N ASP A 141 -0.46 54.48 -28.18
CA ASP A 141 -0.73 54.80 -29.58
C ASP A 141 0.58 55.00 -30.35
N GLN A 142 0.59 54.56 -31.60
CA GLN A 142 1.73 54.69 -32.50
C GLN A 142 1.45 55.83 -33.48
N SER A 143 2.50 56.51 -33.95
CA SER A 143 2.34 57.62 -34.88
C SER A 143 3.28 57.54 -36.08
N ILE A 144 2.81 58.05 -37.21
CA ILE A 144 3.61 58.25 -38.43
C ILE A 144 3.53 59.73 -38.77
N GLY A 145 4.68 60.42 -38.82
CA GLY A 145 4.73 61.83 -39.19
C GLY A 145 4.04 62.79 -38.20
N GLY A 146 3.76 62.35 -36.97
CA GLY A 146 3.05 63.13 -35.94
C GLY A 146 1.59 62.74 -35.74
N ASP A 147 0.99 62.01 -36.69
CA ASP A 147 -0.41 61.56 -36.63
C ASP A 147 -0.53 60.12 -36.15
N THR A 148 -1.56 59.83 -35.35
CA THR A 148 -1.83 58.48 -34.83
C THR A 148 -2.16 57.50 -35.96
N CYS A 149 -1.56 56.31 -35.96
CA CYS A 149 -1.81 55.25 -36.93
C CYS A 149 -2.03 53.90 -36.23
N PRO A 150 -3.10 53.16 -36.55
CA PRO A 150 -4.19 53.48 -37.50
C PRO A 150 -5.20 54.51 -36.94
N ALA A 151 -5.77 55.34 -37.82
CA ALA A 151 -6.85 56.28 -37.50
C ALA A 151 -8.03 56.10 -38.48
N PRO A 152 -9.28 55.89 -38.00
CA PRO A 152 -9.65 55.62 -36.60
C PRO A 152 -9.12 54.26 -36.10
N THR A 153 -8.90 54.13 -34.79
CA THR A 153 -8.40 52.90 -34.17
C THR A 153 -9.38 51.73 -34.38
N PRO A 154 -8.99 50.64 -35.06
CA PRO A 154 -9.88 49.51 -35.29
C PRO A 154 -10.10 48.73 -33.99
N ILE A 155 -11.30 48.15 -33.81
CA ILE A 155 -11.61 47.29 -32.65
C ILE A 155 -10.61 46.14 -32.50
N ALA A 156 -10.08 45.63 -33.62
CA ALA A 156 -9.05 44.60 -33.64
C ALA A 156 -7.81 44.99 -32.79
N LEU A 157 -7.39 46.26 -32.85
CA LEU A 157 -6.22 46.73 -32.08
C LEU A 157 -6.51 46.82 -30.58
N GLU A 158 -7.72 47.25 -30.20
CA GLU A 158 -8.14 47.28 -28.79
C GLU A 158 -8.20 45.86 -28.20
N ILE A 159 -8.72 44.90 -28.96
CA ILE A 159 -8.77 43.49 -28.53
C ILE A 159 -7.37 42.88 -28.48
N ALA A 160 -6.47 43.25 -29.40
CA ALA A 160 -5.06 42.84 -29.37
C ALA A 160 -4.39 43.32 -28.07
N ARG A 161 -4.51 44.62 -27.74
CA ARG A 161 -3.99 45.22 -26.49
C ARG A 161 -4.49 44.48 -25.24
N LEU A 162 -5.79 44.21 -25.16
CA LEU A 162 -6.39 43.46 -24.03
C LEU A 162 -5.90 42.00 -23.97
N SER A 163 -5.75 41.35 -25.12
CA SER A 163 -5.28 39.97 -25.21
C SER A 163 -3.81 39.83 -24.79
N ALA A 164 -2.97 40.81 -25.14
CA ALA A 164 -1.57 40.87 -24.70
C ALA A 164 -1.45 41.01 -23.17
N LEU A 165 -2.22 41.94 -22.57
CA LEU A 165 -2.24 42.14 -21.13
C LEU A 165 -2.74 40.89 -20.38
N ALA A 166 -3.78 40.24 -20.91
CA ALA A 166 -4.31 39.00 -20.37
C ALA A 166 -3.28 37.85 -20.46
N ALA A 167 -2.58 37.71 -21.59
CA ALA A 167 -1.55 36.68 -21.77
C ALA A 167 -0.40 36.82 -20.76
N ILE A 168 0.10 38.04 -20.54
CA ILE A 168 1.15 38.34 -19.55
C ILE A 168 0.66 37.98 -18.14
N THR A 169 -0.54 38.43 -17.78
CA THR A 169 -1.10 38.21 -16.43
C THR A 169 -1.32 36.72 -16.15
N VAL A 170 -1.89 35.99 -17.11
CA VAL A 170 -2.11 34.53 -17.00
C VAL A 170 -0.78 33.77 -16.96
N GLY A 171 0.21 34.20 -17.74
CA GLY A 171 1.57 33.63 -17.72
C GLY A 171 2.25 33.78 -16.36
N ILE A 172 2.30 35.00 -15.82
CA ILE A 172 2.89 35.28 -14.49
C ILE A 172 2.13 34.51 -13.40
N GLY A 173 0.79 34.56 -13.42
CA GLY A 173 -0.04 33.82 -12.47
C GLY A 173 0.23 32.32 -12.50
N GLY A 174 0.43 31.74 -13.69
CA GLY A 174 0.81 30.34 -13.87
C GLY A 174 2.12 29.96 -13.19
N VAL A 175 3.16 30.78 -13.37
CA VAL A 175 4.48 30.56 -12.76
C VAL A 175 4.43 30.69 -11.24
N VAL A 176 3.76 31.73 -10.72
CA VAL A 176 3.60 31.94 -9.26
C VAL A 176 2.84 30.77 -8.63
N ILE A 177 1.75 30.30 -9.25
CA ILE A 177 1.01 29.14 -8.79
C ILE A 177 1.89 27.88 -8.81
N ALA A 178 2.73 27.70 -9.83
CA ALA A 178 3.65 26.56 -9.91
C ALA A 178 4.69 26.56 -8.78
N LEU A 179 5.27 27.71 -8.45
CA LEU A 179 6.27 27.86 -7.38
C LEU A 179 5.67 27.73 -5.98
N LEU A 180 4.47 28.26 -5.74
CA LEU A 180 3.80 28.19 -4.44
C LEU A 180 3.14 26.84 -4.16
N ARG A 181 3.03 25.94 -5.16
CA ARG A 181 2.38 24.63 -5.00
C ARG A 181 3.05 23.73 -3.97
N SER A 182 4.38 23.71 -3.91
CA SER A 182 5.11 22.88 -2.92
C SER A 182 4.84 23.36 -1.49
N GLN A 183 4.75 24.68 -1.28
CA GLN A 183 4.39 25.27 0.01
C GLN A 183 2.90 25.05 0.35
N ALA A 184 2.02 25.11 -0.65
CA ALA A 184 0.59 24.85 -0.47
C ALA A 184 0.32 23.41 -0.03
N ASP A 185 1.02 22.42 -0.59
CA ASP A 185 0.87 21.02 -0.17
C ASP A 185 1.34 20.81 1.28
N ARG A 186 2.43 21.45 1.72
CA ARG A 186 2.86 21.43 3.12
C ARG A 186 1.81 22.02 4.07
N ILE A 187 1.17 23.13 3.69
CA ILE A 187 0.09 23.73 4.49
C ILE A 187 -1.13 22.80 4.56
N ARG A 188 -1.50 22.16 3.44
CA ARG A 188 -2.61 21.21 3.39
C ARG A 188 -2.38 20.00 4.29
N ILE A 189 -1.17 19.44 4.28
CA ILE A 189 -0.78 18.33 5.17
C ILE A 189 -0.93 18.73 6.66
N ARG A 190 -0.69 19.99 7.00
CA ARG A 190 -0.92 20.47 8.38
C ARG A 190 -2.41 20.53 8.76
N MET A 191 -3.31 20.75 7.80
CA MET A 191 -4.76 20.85 8.04
C MET A 191 -5.47 19.50 8.02
N ASP A 192 -5.01 18.55 7.21
CA ASP A 192 -5.58 17.21 7.11
C ASP A 192 -5.39 16.41 8.41
N ARG A 193 -6.28 15.46 8.71
CA ARG A 193 -6.33 14.75 10.01
C ARG A 193 -5.72 13.34 10.01
N SER A 194 -5.69 12.68 8.85
CA SER A 194 -5.22 11.30 8.67
C SER A 194 -4.50 11.18 7.33
N MET A 195 -3.40 10.41 7.28
CA MET A 195 -2.48 10.33 6.14
C MET A 195 -2.12 8.88 5.79
N SER A 196 -2.33 8.51 4.53
CA SER A 196 -1.67 7.37 3.92
C SER A 196 -0.42 7.86 3.19
N VAL A 197 0.75 7.38 3.61
CA VAL A 197 2.04 7.88 3.16
C VAL A 197 2.72 6.83 2.29
N VAL A 198 3.21 7.24 1.13
CA VAL A 198 4.03 6.43 0.24
C VAL A 198 5.41 7.08 0.12
N VAL A 199 6.47 6.33 0.35
CA VAL A 199 7.87 6.80 0.32
C VAL A 199 8.61 6.07 -0.80
N GLY A 200 9.44 6.79 -1.57
CA GLY A 200 10.38 6.18 -2.51
C GLY A 200 9.71 5.51 -3.71
N VAL A 201 8.82 6.21 -4.42
CA VAL A 201 8.11 5.65 -5.59
C VAL A 201 8.98 5.67 -6.84
N ASP A 202 9.02 4.56 -7.57
CA ASP A 202 9.53 4.44 -8.94
C ASP A 202 8.41 4.13 -9.96
N ASP A 203 8.76 3.98 -11.23
CA ASP A 203 7.77 3.74 -12.29
C ASP A 203 7.12 2.35 -12.22
N ASP A 204 7.80 1.35 -11.67
CA ASP A 204 7.24 0.01 -11.46
C ASP A 204 6.11 0.05 -10.41
N ALA A 205 6.28 0.85 -9.36
CA ALA A 205 5.31 1.01 -8.27
C ALA A 205 4.08 1.88 -8.62
N ARG A 206 3.96 2.41 -9.84
CA ARG A 206 2.87 3.33 -10.25
C ARG A 206 1.47 2.76 -10.02
N SER A 207 1.26 1.50 -10.37
CA SER A 207 0.03 0.73 -10.15
C SER A 207 -0.31 0.59 -8.67
N MET A 208 0.70 0.35 -7.83
CA MET A 208 0.57 0.26 -6.39
C MET A 208 0.03 1.57 -5.81
N VAL A 209 0.58 2.73 -6.22
CA VAL A 209 0.09 4.04 -5.77
C VAL A 209 -1.38 4.24 -6.15
N SER A 210 -1.79 3.81 -7.36
CA SER A 210 -3.19 3.86 -7.78
C SER A 210 -4.08 2.91 -6.95
N ALA A 211 -3.60 1.72 -6.61
CA ALA A 211 -4.31 0.76 -5.76
C ALA A 211 -4.51 1.30 -4.35
N VAL A 212 -3.45 1.83 -3.73
CA VAL A 212 -3.49 2.49 -2.41
C VAL A 212 -4.50 3.63 -2.39
N ARG A 213 -4.53 4.46 -3.44
CA ARG A 213 -5.50 5.55 -3.55
C ARG A 213 -6.95 5.03 -3.53
N ASN A 214 -7.21 3.90 -4.17
CA ASN A 214 -8.56 3.35 -4.27
C ASN A 214 -9.04 2.69 -2.95
N THR A 215 -8.13 2.43 -2.02
CA THR A 215 -8.43 1.80 -0.72
C THR A 215 -8.26 2.76 0.47
N LEU A 216 -8.07 4.07 0.21
CA LEU A 216 -7.96 5.09 1.26
C LEU A 216 -9.21 5.10 2.14
N GLU A 217 -9.00 5.23 3.45
CA GLU A 217 -10.10 5.50 4.38
C GLU A 217 -10.74 6.86 4.04
N ARG A 218 -12.05 7.02 4.29
CA ARG A 218 -12.84 8.19 3.84
C ARG A 218 -12.21 9.56 4.15
N ASN A 219 -11.50 9.66 5.28
CA ASN A 219 -10.89 10.90 5.76
C ASN A 219 -9.35 10.91 5.64
N SER A 220 -8.76 9.86 5.07
CA SER A 220 -7.31 9.73 4.85
C SER A 220 -6.93 10.44 3.55
N ARG A 221 -5.73 11.03 3.53
CA ARG A 221 -5.15 11.69 2.35
C ARG A 221 -3.86 11.02 1.94
N LEU A 222 -3.70 10.83 0.63
CA LEU A 222 -2.49 10.26 0.05
C LEU A 222 -1.37 11.31 0.01
N VAL A 223 -0.23 10.99 0.61
CA VAL A 223 0.99 11.78 0.56
C VAL A 223 2.09 10.94 -0.07
N VAL A 224 2.77 11.47 -1.09
CA VAL A 224 3.93 10.84 -1.74
C VAL A 224 5.17 11.61 -1.34
N ILE A 225 6.10 10.94 -0.67
CA ILE A 225 7.40 11.45 -0.26
C ILE A 225 8.45 10.93 -1.24
N THR A 226 9.19 11.83 -1.89
CA THR A 226 10.17 11.46 -2.93
C THR A 226 11.34 12.43 -2.97
N ALA A 227 12.50 11.97 -3.45
CA ALA A 227 13.60 12.85 -3.83
C ALA A 227 13.43 13.40 -5.26
N SER A 228 12.64 12.72 -6.10
CA SER A 228 12.50 13.00 -7.53
C SER A 228 11.04 13.33 -7.89
N PRO A 229 10.61 14.59 -7.76
CA PRO A 229 9.21 14.98 -7.99
C PRO A 229 8.78 14.88 -9.47
N ASP A 230 9.72 14.76 -10.39
CA ASP A 230 9.49 14.75 -11.83
C ASP A 230 9.29 13.35 -12.43
N LEU A 231 9.41 12.30 -11.62
CA LEU A 231 9.13 10.93 -12.04
C LEU A 231 7.68 10.79 -12.55
N PRO A 232 7.44 10.08 -13.67
CA PRO A 232 6.10 9.88 -14.22
C PRO A 232 5.10 9.34 -13.20
N ALA A 233 5.49 8.35 -12.39
CA ALA A 233 4.65 7.81 -11.31
C ALA A 233 4.24 8.87 -10.26
N VAL A 234 5.15 9.76 -9.88
CA VAL A 234 4.87 10.85 -8.91
C VAL A 234 3.96 11.91 -9.53
N GLN A 235 4.20 12.27 -10.79
CA GLN A 235 3.36 13.22 -11.51
C GLN A 235 1.94 12.68 -11.66
N GLU A 236 1.78 11.39 -12.01
CA GLU A 236 0.47 10.75 -12.09
C GLU A 236 -0.23 10.74 -10.73
N ALA A 237 0.46 10.35 -9.65
CA ALA A 237 -0.11 10.41 -8.30
C ALA A 237 -0.58 11.83 -7.94
N ARG A 238 0.20 12.85 -8.31
CA ARG A 238 -0.16 14.26 -8.15
C ARG A 238 -1.38 14.66 -8.99
N HIS A 239 -1.45 14.22 -10.25
CA HIS A 239 -2.63 14.41 -11.12
C HIS A 239 -3.90 13.81 -10.51
N GLN A 240 -3.73 12.73 -9.75
CA GLN A 240 -4.78 12.02 -9.05
C GLN A 240 -5.11 12.61 -7.65
N GLY A 241 -4.51 13.73 -7.27
CA GLY A 241 -4.82 14.47 -6.04
C GLY A 241 -3.93 14.17 -4.84
N ALA A 242 -2.89 13.35 -4.99
CA ALA A 242 -1.89 13.13 -3.94
C ALA A 242 -1.12 14.41 -3.62
N ARG A 243 -0.75 14.58 -2.35
CA ARG A 243 0.18 15.64 -1.91
C ARG A 243 1.60 15.16 -2.12
N VAL A 244 2.45 15.95 -2.77
CA VAL A 244 3.85 15.54 -2.99
C VAL A 244 4.78 16.34 -2.10
N VAL A 245 5.60 15.63 -1.33
CA VAL A 245 6.62 16.21 -0.45
C VAL A 245 7.99 15.79 -0.97
N VAL A 246 8.83 16.78 -1.27
CA VAL A 246 10.21 16.54 -1.68
C VAL A 246 11.11 16.52 -0.45
N VAL A 247 11.90 15.46 -0.31
CA VAL A 247 12.87 15.25 0.77
C VAL A 247 14.22 14.79 0.20
N ASP A 248 15.29 15.00 0.96
CA ASP A 248 16.60 14.47 0.64
C ASP A 248 16.84 13.24 1.53
N PHE A 249 16.71 12.03 0.96
CA PHE A 249 16.88 10.79 1.72
C PHE A 249 18.32 10.57 2.22
N ALA A 250 19.31 11.27 1.67
CA ALA A 250 20.68 11.24 2.20
C ALA A 250 20.80 12.02 3.53
N ARG A 251 19.78 12.81 3.88
CA ARG A 251 19.72 13.64 5.08
C ARG A 251 18.49 13.26 5.92
N PRO A 252 18.63 12.32 6.87
CA PRO A 252 17.53 11.81 7.69
C PRO A 252 16.70 12.91 8.34
N GLU A 253 17.34 14.01 8.76
CA GLU A 253 16.69 15.16 9.40
C GLU A 253 15.57 15.79 8.55
N THR A 254 15.63 15.66 7.21
CA THR A 254 14.61 16.19 6.31
C THR A 254 13.31 15.38 6.36
N LEU A 255 13.43 14.06 6.60
CA LEU A 255 12.31 13.15 6.81
C LEU A 255 11.76 13.28 8.24
N GLU A 256 12.67 13.40 9.23
CA GLU A 256 12.31 13.56 10.64
C GLU A 256 11.50 14.84 10.91
N ALA A 257 11.82 15.93 10.21
CA ALA A 257 11.16 17.23 10.35
C ALA A 257 9.69 17.27 9.89
N LEU A 258 9.18 16.20 9.25
CA LEU A 258 7.81 16.19 8.75
C LEU A 258 6.79 16.03 9.89
N SER A 259 5.91 17.01 10.05
CA SER A 259 4.89 17.00 11.12
C SER A 259 3.73 16.01 10.88
N LEU A 260 3.79 15.20 9.82
CA LEU A 260 2.73 14.29 9.41
C LEU A 260 2.73 12.96 10.15
N TRP A 261 3.85 12.56 10.77
CA TRP A 261 4.00 11.25 11.42
C TRP A 261 2.99 10.98 12.53
N ARG A 262 2.52 12.04 13.22
CA ARG A 262 1.48 11.94 14.26
C ARG A 262 0.07 11.67 13.71
N LYS A 263 -0.10 11.76 12.38
CA LYS A 263 -1.36 11.59 11.66
C LYS A 263 -1.31 10.38 10.73
N LEU A 264 -0.29 9.53 10.89
CA LEU A 264 -0.06 8.39 10.03
C LEU A 264 -1.16 7.35 10.24
N ASP A 265 -1.76 6.94 9.13
CA ASP A 265 -2.80 5.91 9.06
C ASP A 265 -2.30 4.67 8.33
N ARG A 266 -1.48 4.85 7.28
CA ARG A 266 -0.82 3.76 6.55
C ARG A 266 0.55 4.21 6.02
N LEU A 267 1.51 3.30 5.96
CA LEU A 267 2.84 3.56 5.42
C LEU A 267 3.20 2.53 4.34
N TYR A 268 3.65 3.04 3.19
CA TYR A 268 4.19 2.24 2.10
C TYR A 268 5.61 2.71 1.81
N LEU A 269 6.58 1.81 1.84
CA LEU A 269 7.98 2.07 1.49
C LEU A 269 8.26 1.31 0.20
N LEU A 270 8.27 2.01 -0.94
CA LEU A 270 8.20 1.40 -2.27
C LEU A 270 9.47 1.54 -3.11
N SER A 271 10.60 1.91 -2.48
CA SER A 271 11.90 1.96 -3.16
C SER A 271 12.24 0.58 -3.72
N SER A 272 12.83 0.51 -4.90
CA SER A 272 13.39 -0.72 -5.45
C SER A 272 14.59 -1.24 -4.66
N ASP A 273 15.24 -0.38 -3.86
CA ASP A 273 16.27 -0.78 -2.90
C ASP A 273 15.61 -1.08 -1.53
N PRO A 274 15.58 -2.36 -1.08
CA PRO A 274 15.01 -2.73 0.21
C PRO A 274 15.78 -2.10 1.39
N MET A 275 17.09 -1.89 1.28
CA MET A 275 17.88 -1.29 2.36
C MET A 275 17.53 0.18 2.57
N ALA A 276 17.26 0.91 1.48
CA ALA A 276 16.73 2.26 1.56
C ALA A 276 15.36 2.31 2.25
N ASN A 277 14.48 1.33 1.97
CA ASN A 277 13.20 1.23 2.66
C ASN A 277 13.39 1.00 4.16
N LEU A 278 14.22 0.03 4.57
CA LEU A 278 14.46 -0.26 5.99
C LEU A 278 15.11 0.91 6.72
N SER A 279 16.07 1.60 6.09
CA SER A 279 16.68 2.82 6.64
C SER A 279 15.65 3.94 6.85
N CYS A 280 14.72 4.13 5.91
CA CYS A 280 13.61 5.06 6.09
C CYS A 280 12.67 4.62 7.23
N LEU A 281 12.39 3.33 7.36
CA LEU A 281 11.55 2.79 8.43
C LEU A 281 12.15 3.11 9.80
N ASP A 282 13.46 2.92 9.98
CA ASP A 282 14.15 3.21 11.24
C ASP A 282 14.04 4.69 11.63
N VAL A 283 14.19 5.59 10.66
CA VAL A 283 14.01 7.03 10.88
C VAL A 283 12.56 7.32 11.31
N ILE A 284 11.59 6.77 10.59
CA ILE A 284 10.16 6.98 10.87
C ILE A 284 9.77 6.41 12.25
N ASN A 285 10.34 5.26 12.64
CA ASN A 285 10.15 4.62 13.93
C ASN A 285 10.58 5.52 15.10
N ARG A 286 11.57 6.40 14.92
CA ARG A 286 11.96 7.41 15.91
C ARG A 286 11.02 8.61 15.97
N CYS A 287 10.32 8.92 14.88
CA CYS A 287 9.43 10.08 14.78
C CYS A 287 7.99 9.81 15.23
N ILE A 288 7.54 8.56 15.15
CA ILE A 288 6.20 8.18 15.57
C ILE A 288 6.23 8.02 17.10
N PRO A 289 5.46 8.84 17.86
CA PRO A 289 5.45 8.73 19.31
C PRO A 289 4.95 7.34 19.74
N ALA A 290 5.61 6.74 20.75
CA ALA A 290 5.15 5.49 21.38
C ALA A 290 3.71 5.59 21.94
N VAL A 291 3.22 6.81 22.15
CA VAL A 291 1.96 7.11 22.83
C VAL A 291 0.84 7.38 21.83
N ASN A 292 0.46 6.39 21.01
CA ASN A 292 -0.92 6.30 20.48
C ASN A 292 -1.30 4.93 19.89
N VAL A 293 -0.73 3.83 20.39
CA VAL A 293 -0.89 2.51 19.78
C VAL A 293 -2.14 1.81 20.32
N LYS A 294 -3.34 2.35 20.09
CA LYS A 294 -4.59 1.57 20.26
C LYS A 294 -4.89 0.65 19.08
N ARG A 295 -4.09 0.72 18.00
CA ARG A 295 -4.22 -0.06 16.76
C ARG A 295 -2.87 -0.21 16.07
N ARG A 296 -2.65 -1.33 15.38
CA ARG A 296 -1.52 -1.52 14.47
C ARG A 296 -1.71 -0.69 13.19
N VAL A 297 -0.68 0.04 12.80
CA VAL A 297 -0.66 0.85 11.56
C VAL A 297 -0.19 -0.06 10.41
N PRO A 298 -0.93 -0.17 9.29
CA PRO A 298 -0.45 -0.91 8.11
C PRO A 298 0.89 -0.38 7.60
N LEU A 299 1.85 -1.29 7.46
CA LEU A 299 3.17 -1.04 6.90
C LEU A 299 3.40 -2.03 5.76
N ILE A 300 3.60 -1.51 4.55
CA ILE A 300 3.92 -2.33 3.38
C ILE A 300 5.30 -1.92 2.89
N VAL A 301 6.23 -2.86 2.88
CA VAL A 301 7.62 -2.63 2.45
C VAL A 301 7.90 -3.35 1.14
N ARG A 302 8.47 -2.65 0.16
CA ARG A 302 8.93 -3.28 -1.07
C ARG A 302 10.21 -4.05 -0.80
N ILE A 303 10.12 -5.36 -1.01
CA ILE A 303 11.24 -6.30 -0.97
C ILE A 303 11.04 -7.22 -2.17
N ASP A 304 11.82 -7.00 -3.23
CA ASP A 304 11.60 -7.72 -4.48
C ASP A 304 11.99 -9.19 -4.35
N ASP A 305 13.06 -9.51 -3.64
CA ASP A 305 13.50 -10.89 -3.40
C ASP A 305 12.52 -11.65 -2.46
N PRO A 306 11.91 -12.77 -2.92
CA PRO A 306 10.90 -13.48 -2.13
C PRO A 306 11.42 -14.05 -0.81
N TRP A 307 12.68 -14.48 -0.73
CA TRP A 307 13.26 -15.01 0.50
C TRP A 307 13.51 -13.91 1.52
N GLN A 308 14.06 -12.78 1.08
CA GLN A 308 14.22 -11.62 1.96
C GLN A 308 12.86 -11.12 2.45
N ALA A 309 11.85 -11.09 1.57
CA ALA A 309 10.50 -10.68 1.93
C ALA A 309 9.93 -11.58 3.02
N GLU A 310 10.05 -12.90 2.86
CA GLU A 310 9.52 -13.87 3.83
C GLU A 310 10.27 -13.85 5.17
N ALA A 311 11.61 -13.83 5.12
CA ALA A 311 12.44 -13.72 6.31
C ALA A 311 12.13 -12.42 7.08
N TRP A 312 11.94 -11.32 6.36
CA TRP A 312 11.54 -10.04 6.98
C TRP A 312 10.14 -10.13 7.61
N ARG A 313 9.13 -10.68 6.91
CA ARG A 313 7.78 -10.90 7.47
C ARG A 313 7.85 -11.70 8.77
N ALA A 314 8.59 -12.81 8.77
CA ALA A 314 8.75 -13.66 9.96
C ALA A 314 9.37 -12.89 11.15
N GLN A 315 10.31 -11.98 10.91
CA GLN A 315 10.88 -11.11 11.96
C GLN A 315 9.86 -10.10 12.52
N GLN A 316 8.90 -9.64 11.71
CA GLN A 316 7.84 -8.73 12.18
C GLN A 316 6.79 -9.45 13.06
N PHE A 317 6.71 -10.79 12.99
CA PHE A 317 5.83 -11.62 13.81
C PHE A 317 6.61 -12.24 14.98
N GLY A 318 6.54 -11.59 16.14
CA GLY A 318 7.17 -12.09 17.38
C GLY A 318 8.21 -11.14 17.98
N GLY A 319 8.51 -10.02 17.30
CA GLY A 319 9.36 -8.96 17.81
C GLY A 319 8.67 -8.05 18.84
N SER A 320 9.44 -7.20 19.50
CA SER A 320 8.95 -6.25 20.51
C SER A 320 8.15 -5.06 19.94
N ASP A 321 8.17 -4.86 18.62
CA ASP A 321 7.50 -3.73 17.96
C ASP A 321 6.09 -4.09 17.48
N SER A 322 5.12 -3.94 18.37
CA SER A 322 3.68 -4.16 18.08
C SER A 322 3.00 -2.98 17.39
N ARG A 323 3.76 -1.99 16.88
CA ARG A 323 3.17 -0.79 16.24
C ARG A 323 2.64 -1.05 14.84
N TRP A 324 3.29 -1.95 14.10
CA TRP A 324 3.03 -2.13 12.67
C TRP A 324 2.22 -3.39 12.38
N ALA A 325 1.20 -3.29 11.52
CA ALA A 325 0.66 -4.43 10.79
C ALA A 325 1.50 -4.57 9.52
N ALA A 326 2.68 -5.17 9.68
CA ALA A 326 3.71 -5.22 8.65
C ALA A 326 3.41 -6.31 7.60
N ASP A 327 3.73 -6.01 6.35
CA ASP A 327 3.75 -6.95 5.23
C ASP A 327 4.79 -6.48 4.19
N ALA A 328 5.21 -7.38 3.33
CA ALA A 328 6.13 -7.12 2.23
C ALA A 328 5.46 -7.33 0.88
N VAL A 329 5.93 -6.62 -0.14
CA VAL A 329 5.47 -6.79 -1.52
C VAL A 329 6.67 -6.73 -2.47
N GLY A 330 6.73 -7.62 -3.45
CA GLY A 330 7.84 -7.69 -4.41
C GLY A 330 7.38 -7.89 -5.84
N LYS A 331 8.21 -7.49 -6.80
CA LYS A 331 7.87 -7.62 -8.22
C LYS A 331 7.64 -9.07 -8.64
N TYR A 332 8.35 -10.02 -8.03
CA TYR A 332 8.19 -11.46 -8.30
C TYR A 332 6.86 -11.97 -7.74
N ASP A 333 6.51 -11.64 -6.49
CA ASP A 333 5.22 -11.98 -5.87
C ASP A 333 4.03 -11.45 -6.69
N VAL A 334 4.08 -10.18 -7.09
CA VAL A 334 3.02 -9.55 -7.88
C VAL A 334 2.93 -10.18 -9.29
N THR A 335 4.08 -10.46 -9.91
CA THR A 335 4.12 -11.10 -11.23
C THR A 335 3.58 -12.53 -11.18
N ALA A 336 3.99 -13.33 -10.19
CA ALA A 336 3.52 -14.70 -9.97
C ALA A 336 1.99 -14.72 -9.82
N ARG A 337 1.44 -13.84 -8.98
CA ARG A 337 -0.01 -13.73 -8.76
C ARG A 337 -0.77 -13.47 -10.06
N ARG A 338 -0.29 -12.50 -10.87
CA ARG A 338 -0.89 -12.15 -12.17
C ARG A 338 -0.81 -13.29 -13.18
N LEU A 339 0.33 -14.00 -13.25
CA LEU A 339 0.49 -15.14 -14.16
C LEU A 339 -0.45 -16.28 -13.77
N LEU A 340 -0.47 -16.66 -12.49
CA LEU A 340 -1.33 -17.73 -12.00
C LEU A 340 -2.81 -17.38 -12.09
N GLU A 341 -3.21 -16.11 -11.95
CA GLU A 341 -4.58 -15.68 -12.17
C GLU A 341 -5.02 -15.91 -13.62
N ASN A 342 -4.17 -15.54 -14.58
CA ASN A 342 -4.45 -15.80 -15.99
C ASN A 342 -4.49 -17.30 -16.34
N VAL A 343 -3.60 -18.09 -15.74
CA VAL A 343 -3.53 -19.54 -15.98
C VAL A 343 -4.74 -20.25 -15.38
N THR A 344 -5.06 -19.96 -14.12
CA THR A 344 -6.18 -20.60 -13.38
C THR A 344 -7.57 -20.13 -13.85
N ALA A 345 -7.67 -19.01 -14.56
CA ALA A 345 -8.90 -18.60 -15.23
C ALA A 345 -9.30 -19.55 -16.38
N ASP A 346 -8.34 -20.28 -16.97
CA ASP A 346 -8.60 -21.35 -17.94
C ASP A 346 -8.74 -22.68 -17.21
N THR A 347 -9.97 -23.08 -16.90
CA THR A 347 -10.27 -24.30 -16.13
C THR A 347 -9.89 -25.60 -16.84
N THR A 348 -9.48 -25.53 -18.11
CA THR A 348 -8.95 -26.70 -18.83
C THR A 348 -7.53 -27.05 -18.40
N VAL A 349 -6.78 -26.08 -17.86
CA VAL A 349 -5.39 -26.27 -17.43
C VAL A 349 -5.35 -27.05 -16.13
N THR A 350 -4.65 -28.18 -16.16
CA THR A 350 -4.45 -29.10 -15.02
C THR A 350 -2.99 -29.25 -14.62
N ARG A 351 -2.05 -28.85 -15.48
CA ARG A 351 -0.61 -28.81 -15.18
C ARG A 351 0.03 -27.50 -15.68
N VAL A 352 0.90 -26.91 -14.88
CA VAL A 352 1.69 -25.72 -15.22
C VAL A 352 3.17 -26.08 -15.17
N VAL A 353 3.85 -26.03 -16.31
CA VAL A 353 5.28 -26.30 -16.43
C VAL A 353 6.05 -24.99 -16.29
N VAL A 354 6.83 -24.84 -15.24
CA VAL A 354 7.70 -23.69 -14.99
C VAL A 354 9.10 -24.02 -15.50
N CYS A 355 9.54 -23.31 -16.53
CA CYS A 355 10.81 -23.54 -17.22
C CYS A 355 11.86 -22.51 -16.77
N GLY A 356 12.85 -22.97 -16.03
CA GLY A 356 13.93 -22.17 -15.45
C GLY A 356 13.80 -22.05 -13.94
N THR A 357 14.91 -21.65 -13.31
CA THR A 357 15.02 -21.46 -11.85
C THR A 357 15.47 -20.04 -11.56
N SER A 358 14.54 -19.23 -11.05
CA SER A 358 14.73 -17.81 -10.73
C SER A 358 13.90 -17.44 -9.49
N PRO A 359 14.05 -16.24 -8.91
CA PRO A 359 13.16 -15.78 -7.84
C PRO A 359 11.66 -15.84 -8.21
N LEU A 360 11.30 -15.69 -9.50
CA LEU A 360 9.93 -15.88 -9.96
C LEU A 360 9.42 -17.32 -9.75
N THR A 361 10.31 -18.31 -9.83
CA THR A 361 9.98 -19.74 -9.61
C THR A 361 9.52 -19.97 -8.18
N LEU A 362 10.25 -19.42 -7.20
CA LEU A 362 9.87 -19.48 -5.78
C LEU A 362 8.57 -18.73 -5.52
N ALA A 363 8.39 -17.54 -6.11
CA ALA A 363 7.16 -16.75 -5.98
C ALA A 363 5.93 -17.49 -6.57
N LEU A 364 6.09 -18.23 -7.67
CA LEU A 364 5.04 -19.09 -8.25
C LEU A 364 4.67 -20.24 -7.31
N CYS A 365 5.65 -20.90 -6.70
CA CYS A 365 5.41 -21.95 -5.70
C CYS A 365 4.64 -21.38 -4.49
N ALA A 366 5.10 -20.25 -3.95
CA ALA A 366 4.48 -19.59 -2.81
C ALA A 366 3.03 -19.13 -3.09
N ASP A 367 2.76 -18.49 -4.23
CA ASP A 367 1.39 -18.07 -4.57
C ASP A 367 0.47 -19.27 -4.87
N MET A 368 0.98 -20.35 -5.46
CA MET A 368 0.19 -21.58 -5.65
C MET A 368 -0.17 -22.24 -4.31
N ALA A 369 0.80 -22.38 -3.39
CA ALA A 369 0.54 -22.89 -2.05
C ALA A 369 -0.46 -22.00 -1.29
N GLN A 370 -0.36 -20.68 -1.44
CA GLN A 370 -1.32 -19.74 -0.87
C GLN A 370 -2.73 -19.89 -1.47
N ARG A 371 -2.86 -20.05 -2.78
CA ARG A 371 -4.16 -20.32 -3.43
C ARG A 371 -4.77 -21.63 -2.96
N GLN A 372 -3.95 -22.66 -2.77
CA GLN A 372 -4.39 -23.95 -2.25
C GLN A 372 -4.91 -23.81 -0.81
N ARG A 373 -4.24 -23.03 0.04
CA ARG A 373 -4.75 -22.66 1.39
C ARG A 373 -6.08 -21.96 1.33
N GLU A 374 -6.23 -20.97 0.45
CA GLU A 374 -7.44 -20.17 0.34
C GLU A 374 -8.64 -20.97 -0.15
N ARG A 375 -8.43 -21.87 -1.11
CA ARG A 375 -9.45 -22.82 -1.55
C ARG A 375 -9.82 -23.83 -0.48
N THR A 376 -8.85 -24.31 0.29
CA THR A 376 -9.14 -25.18 1.43
C THR A 376 -9.93 -24.43 2.50
N TYR A 377 -9.65 -23.14 2.69
CA TYR A 377 -10.36 -22.27 3.61
C TYR A 377 -11.80 -21.97 3.18
N ARG A 378 -12.01 -21.67 1.90
CA ARG A 378 -13.31 -21.38 1.25
C ARG A 378 -13.50 -22.37 0.09
N ALA A 379 -13.82 -23.61 0.42
CA ALA A 379 -14.05 -24.64 -0.58
C ALA A 379 -15.40 -24.38 -1.28
N ASP A 380 -15.37 -24.02 -2.56
CA ASP A 380 -16.54 -24.00 -3.42
C ASP A 380 -16.60 -25.32 -4.21
N PRO A 381 -17.68 -26.12 -4.12
CA PRO A 381 -17.82 -27.35 -4.90
C PRO A 381 -17.75 -27.15 -6.42
N THR A 382 -17.95 -25.92 -6.90
CA THR A 382 -17.91 -25.56 -8.32
C THR A 382 -16.51 -25.14 -8.79
N ASP A 383 -15.55 -24.93 -7.88
CA ASP A 383 -14.19 -24.57 -8.24
C ASP A 383 -13.45 -25.78 -8.86
N ALA A 384 -12.98 -25.62 -10.09
CA ALA A 384 -12.07 -26.59 -10.72
C ALA A 384 -10.79 -26.71 -9.90
N ALA A 385 -10.20 -27.91 -9.76
CA ALA A 385 -8.97 -28.14 -9.00
C ALA A 385 -7.82 -27.22 -9.45
N LEU A 386 -6.91 -26.85 -8.53
CA LEU A 386 -5.72 -26.08 -8.94
C LEU A 386 -4.81 -26.97 -9.78
N PRO A 387 -4.18 -26.42 -10.83
CA PRO A 387 -3.25 -27.20 -11.63
C PRO A 387 -1.99 -27.54 -10.82
N ALA A 388 -1.44 -28.73 -11.06
CA ALA A 388 -0.15 -29.11 -10.49
C ALA A 388 0.98 -28.28 -11.10
N LEU A 389 1.98 -27.90 -10.30
CA LEU A 389 3.13 -27.12 -10.73
C LEU A 389 4.31 -28.06 -10.98
N VAL A 390 4.93 -28.00 -12.17
CA VAL A 390 6.08 -28.83 -12.54
C VAL A 390 7.27 -27.91 -12.77
N LEU A 391 8.26 -27.96 -11.89
CA LEU A 391 9.48 -27.16 -11.96
C LEU A 391 10.51 -27.86 -12.85
N VAL A 392 10.99 -27.19 -13.89
CA VAL A 392 11.99 -27.72 -14.82
C VAL A 392 13.21 -26.82 -14.76
N GLY A 393 14.35 -27.37 -14.34
CA GLY A 393 15.61 -26.66 -14.16
C GLY A 393 16.70 -27.62 -13.72
N ASP A 394 17.98 -27.26 -13.87
CA ASP A 394 19.08 -28.16 -13.45
C ASP A 394 19.10 -28.39 -11.93
N ASN A 395 18.63 -27.42 -11.16
CA ASN A 395 18.51 -27.40 -9.70
C ASN A 395 17.04 -27.27 -9.23
N ALA A 396 16.10 -27.83 -9.99
CA ALA A 396 14.66 -27.77 -9.63
C ALA A 396 14.37 -28.42 -8.26
N ASP A 397 15.12 -29.45 -7.87
CA ASP A 397 14.98 -30.12 -6.56
C ASP A 397 15.35 -29.19 -5.40
N ASP A 398 16.40 -28.37 -5.55
CA ASP A 398 16.82 -27.40 -4.53
C ASP A 398 15.71 -26.36 -4.29
N TYR A 399 15.10 -25.86 -5.38
CA TYR A 399 13.99 -24.90 -5.30
C TYR A 399 12.73 -25.47 -4.65
N LEU A 400 12.45 -26.76 -4.87
CA LEU A 400 11.35 -27.45 -4.19
C LEU A 400 11.65 -27.59 -2.70
N GLN A 401 12.85 -28.03 -2.33
CA GLN A 401 13.27 -28.15 -0.92
C GLN A 401 13.24 -26.81 -0.21
N ASP A 402 13.70 -25.73 -0.86
CA ASP A 402 13.66 -24.39 -0.31
C ASP A 402 12.22 -23.92 -0.09
N HIS A 403 11.31 -24.18 -1.04
CA HIS A 403 9.89 -23.89 -0.87
C HIS A 403 9.28 -24.66 0.32
N GLU A 404 9.54 -25.96 0.42
CA GLU A 404 9.06 -26.83 1.51
C GLU A 404 9.59 -26.36 2.87
N PHE A 405 10.90 -26.07 2.96
CA PHE A 405 11.52 -25.52 4.15
C PHE A 405 10.84 -24.22 4.59
N HIS A 406 10.50 -23.33 3.66
CA HIS A 406 9.73 -22.13 3.97
C HIS A 406 8.31 -22.41 4.44
N GLN A 407 7.59 -23.36 3.84
CA GLN A 407 6.26 -23.74 4.32
C GLN A 407 6.30 -24.30 5.76
N ASP A 408 7.34 -25.08 6.06
CA ASP A 408 7.57 -25.64 7.39
C ASP A 408 7.89 -24.55 8.41
N GLN A 409 8.73 -23.57 8.06
CA GLN A 409 9.00 -22.43 8.93
C GLN A 409 7.76 -21.61 9.29
N LEU A 410 6.77 -21.57 8.40
CA LEU A 410 5.48 -20.91 8.63
C LEU A 410 4.48 -21.78 9.42
N GLY A 411 4.87 -22.97 9.84
CA GLY A 411 3.98 -23.90 10.54
C GLY A 411 2.75 -24.29 9.73
N LEU A 412 2.88 -24.24 8.40
CA LEU A 412 1.83 -24.52 7.43
C LEU A 412 1.94 -25.94 6.86
N ALA A 413 2.46 -26.89 7.64
CA ALA A 413 2.53 -28.29 7.21
C ALA A 413 1.12 -28.90 7.03
N SER A 414 0.99 -29.68 5.95
CA SER A 414 -0.15 -30.52 5.52
C SER A 414 -1.29 -29.88 4.70
N ILE A 415 -0.98 -28.96 3.77
CA ILE A 415 -1.80 -28.90 2.55
C ILE A 415 -0.94 -29.30 1.37
N PRO A 416 -1.08 -30.52 0.82
CA PRO A 416 -0.29 -30.95 -0.33
C PRO A 416 -0.66 -30.08 -1.53
N CYS A 417 0.17 -29.08 -1.82
CA CYS A 417 0.23 -28.46 -3.13
C CYS A 417 0.97 -29.44 -4.03
N ALA A 418 0.38 -29.83 -5.16
CA ALA A 418 1.04 -30.73 -6.11
C ALA A 418 2.15 -29.99 -6.85
N ILE A 419 3.34 -29.92 -6.25
CA ILE A 419 4.55 -29.36 -6.85
C ILE A 419 5.53 -30.52 -7.11
N GLU A 420 5.92 -30.71 -8.37
CA GLU A 420 6.85 -31.72 -8.83
C GLU A 420 8.13 -31.03 -9.33
N ALA A 421 9.30 -31.60 -9.06
CA ALA A 421 10.58 -31.13 -9.60
C ALA A 421 11.11 -32.08 -10.67
N VAL A 422 11.65 -31.50 -11.75
CA VAL A 422 12.27 -32.19 -12.87
C VAL A 422 13.68 -31.61 -13.05
N PRO A 423 14.72 -32.25 -12.46
CA PRO A 423 16.10 -31.75 -12.46
C PRO A 423 16.77 -31.94 -13.83
N ARG A 424 16.25 -31.26 -14.86
CA ARG A 424 16.72 -31.31 -16.24
C ARG A 424 16.76 -29.91 -16.83
N ARG A 425 17.83 -29.62 -17.58
CA ARG A 425 17.95 -28.36 -18.34
C ARG A 425 16.70 -28.05 -19.17
N PRO A 426 16.07 -26.87 -19.00
CA PRO A 426 14.89 -26.48 -19.75
C PRO A 426 15.15 -26.49 -21.26
N SER A 427 14.30 -27.16 -22.04
CA SER A 427 14.35 -27.12 -23.50
C SER A 427 13.01 -27.49 -24.11
N VAL A 428 12.79 -27.09 -25.37
CA VAL A 428 11.60 -27.47 -26.16
C VAL A 428 11.38 -28.99 -26.15
N ARG A 429 12.46 -29.79 -26.15
CA ARG A 429 12.38 -31.25 -26.09
C ARG A 429 11.83 -31.73 -24.75
N VAL A 430 12.39 -31.25 -23.63
CA VAL A 430 11.97 -31.66 -22.28
C VAL A 430 10.51 -31.28 -22.04
N VAL A 431 10.10 -30.06 -22.41
CA VAL A 431 8.71 -29.63 -22.27
C VAL A 431 7.77 -30.45 -23.16
N ALA A 432 8.19 -30.77 -24.40
CA ALA A 432 7.41 -31.63 -25.27
C ALA A 432 7.30 -33.08 -24.74
N GLU A 433 8.34 -33.61 -24.11
CA GLU A 433 8.31 -34.91 -23.42
C GLU A 433 7.24 -34.88 -22.31
N LEU A 434 7.29 -33.89 -21.41
CA LEU A 434 6.31 -33.74 -20.32
C LEU A 434 4.86 -33.61 -20.81
N ILE A 435 4.63 -32.83 -21.87
CA ILE A 435 3.30 -32.69 -22.46
C ILE A 435 2.83 -34.02 -23.06
N ASN A 436 3.69 -34.75 -23.78
CA ASN A 436 3.30 -35.99 -24.46
C ASN A 436 3.17 -37.19 -23.49
N GLU A 437 4.02 -37.26 -22.46
CA GLU A 437 4.00 -38.34 -21.43
C GLU A 437 2.68 -38.35 -20.64
N SER A 438 2.05 -37.19 -20.47
CA SER A 438 0.75 -37.10 -19.81
C SER A 438 -0.39 -37.75 -20.61
N HIS A 439 -0.20 -38.05 -21.90
CA HIS A 439 -1.24 -38.43 -22.87
C HIS A 439 -2.47 -37.50 -22.91
N ALA A 440 -2.38 -36.31 -22.31
CA ALA A 440 -3.47 -35.35 -22.21
C ALA A 440 -3.43 -34.33 -23.36
N ASP A 441 -4.54 -33.62 -23.56
CA ASP A 441 -4.63 -32.53 -24.52
C ASP A 441 -3.56 -31.46 -24.19
N PRO A 442 -2.75 -30.97 -25.15
CA PRO A 442 -1.85 -29.83 -24.92
C PRO A 442 -2.55 -28.61 -24.30
N ARG A 443 -3.86 -28.43 -24.50
CA ARG A 443 -4.67 -27.39 -23.84
C ARG A 443 -4.77 -27.55 -22.33
N SER A 444 -4.59 -28.77 -21.81
CA SER A 444 -4.58 -29.02 -20.37
C SER A 444 -3.28 -28.60 -19.69
N HIS A 445 -2.32 -28.07 -20.44
CA HIS A 445 -1.03 -27.60 -19.96
C HIS A 445 -0.90 -26.09 -20.16
N ALA A 446 -0.19 -25.45 -19.24
CA ALA A 446 0.37 -24.12 -19.44
C ALA A 446 1.89 -24.18 -19.24
N VAL A 447 2.62 -23.33 -19.96
CA VAL A 447 4.08 -23.20 -19.79
C VAL A 447 4.43 -21.78 -19.38
N ILE A 448 5.24 -21.63 -18.33
CA ILE A 448 5.79 -20.34 -17.90
C ILE A 448 7.31 -20.42 -18.03
N VAL A 449 7.89 -19.65 -18.95
CA VAL A 449 9.34 -19.49 -19.08
C VAL A 449 9.75 -18.28 -18.23
N VAL A 450 10.52 -18.54 -17.18
CA VAL A 450 10.91 -17.52 -16.19
C VAL A 450 12.18 -16.75 -16.61
N ASP A 451 12.53 -15.73 -15.83
CA ASP A 451 13.71 -14.88 -15.98
C ASP A 451 15.03 -15.55 -15.57
N ASP A 452 15.24 -16.79 -16.02
CA ASP A 452 16.48 -17.52 -15.78
C ASP A 452 17.44 -17.34 -16.97
N THR A 453 18.67 -16.91 -16.72
CA THR A 453 19.72 -16.75 -17.74
C THR A 453 19.99 -18.02 -18.57
N VAL A 454 19.79 -19.22 -18.03
CA VAL A 454 20.00 -20.49 -18.73
C VAL A 454 18.82 -20.84 -19.64
N ALA A 455 17.58 -20.53 -19.22
CA ALA A 455 16.38 -20.67 -20.05
C ALA A 455 16.28 -19.53 -21.10
N ALA A 456 16.65 -18.30 -20.71
CA ALA A 456 16.75 -17.13 -21.58
C ALA A 456 17.85 -17.27 -22.66
N ALA A 457 18.85 -18.14 -22.44
CA ALA A 457 19.83 -18.49 -23.47
C ALA A 457 19.21 -19.21 -24.69
N ASP A 458 18.04 -19.86 -24.54
CA ASP A 458 17.18 -20.24 -25.67
C ASP A 458 15.96 -19.31 -25.70
N ALA A 459 16.20 -18.02 -25.99
CA ALA A 459 15.19 -16.96 -26.11
C ALA A 459 14.04 -17.34 -27.07
N MET A 460 14.24 -18.34 -27.92
CA MET A 460 13.23 -18.86 -28.86
C MET A 460 12.39 -20.01 -28.29
N THR A 461 12.62 -20.46 -27.05
CA THR A 461 11.90 -21.60 -26.44
C THR A 461 10.40 -21.40 -26.50
N GLY A 462 9.90 -20.23 -26.08
CA GLY A 462 8.48 -19.89 -26.12
C GLY A 462 7.91 -19.93 -27.54
N THR A 463 8.61 -19.32 -28.50
CA THR A 463 8.18 -19.29 -29.91
C THR A 463 8.19 -20.67 -30.56
N ARG A 464 9.20 -21.49 -30.28
CA ARG A 464 9.33 -22.85 -30.81
C ARG A 464 8.28 -23.78 -30.22
N LEU A 465 7.96 -23.63 -28.93
CA LEU A 465 6.85 -24.33 -28.29
C LEU A 465 5.51 -23.92 -28.91
N ALA A 466 5.28 -22.62 -29.11
CA ALA A 466 4.05 -22.11 -29.72
C ALA A 466 3.87 -22.59 -31.17
N ALA A 467 4.96 -22.70 -31.93
CA ALA A 467 4.92 -23.25 -33.29
C ALA A 467 4.61 -24.75 -33.32
N ARG A 468 5.09 -25.51 -32.31
CA ARG A 468 4.86 -26.96 -32.20
C ARG A 468 3.50 -27.31 -31.59
N PHE A 469 3.01 -26.49 -30.68
CA PHE A 469 1.74 -26.66 -29.97
C PHE A 469 0.94 -25.35 -30.02
N PRO A 470 0.22 -25.05 -31.11
CA PRO A 470 -0.46 -23.77 -31.30
C PRO A 470 -1.51 -23.43 -30.24
N GLU A 471 -2.11 -24.45 -29.64
CA GLU A 471 -3.17 -24.36 -28.63
C GLU A 471 -2.65 -24.29 -27.19
N LEU A 472 -1.35 -24.48 -26.97
CA LEU A 472 -0.70 -24.46 -25.67
C LEU A 472 -0.62 -23.02 -25.15
N LEU A 473 -1.10 -22.78 -23.92
CA LEU A 473 -0.97 -21.50 -23.27
C LEU A 473 0.48 -21.31 -22.79
N ILE A 474 1.18 -20.30 -23.32
CA ILE A 474 2.59 -20.06 -23.00
C ILE A 474 2.77 -18.63 -22.53
N PHE A 475 3.41 -18.45 -21.38
CA PHE A 475 3.91 -17.17 -20.89
C PHE A 475 5.43 -17.19 -20.94
N ALA A 476 6.05 -16.25 -21.65
CA ALA A 476 7.50 -16.15 -21.73
C ALA A 476 7.96 -14.78 -21.20
N TRP A 477 8.94 -14.80 -20.30
CA TRP A 477 9.55 -13.57 -19.84
C TRP A 477 10.27 -12.85 -20.98
N ASP A 478 10.08 -11.53 -21.07
CA ASP A 478 10.77 -10.64 -22.00
C ASP A 478 11.23 -9.38 -21.24
N PRO A 479 12.54 -9.09 -21.16
CA PRO A 479 13.06 -7.91 -20.47
C PRO A 479 12.61 -6.59 -21.07
N TYR A 480 12.15 -6.58 -22.34
CA TYR A 480 11.65 -5.39 -23.02
C TYR A 480 10.12 -5.27 -22.97
N SER A 481 9.41 -6.29 -22.47
CA SER A 481 7.97 -6.24 -22.30
C SER A 481 7.62 -5.30 -21.16
N THR A 482 6.72 -4.35 -21.42
CA THR A 482 6.22 -3.51 -20.34
C THR A 482 5.17 -4.26 -19.51
N VAL A 483 5.02 -3.88 -18.24
CA VAL A 483 4.11 -4.53 -17.28
C VAL A 483 2.61 -4.36 -17.65
N GLN A 484 2.31 -3.54 -18.67
CA GLN A 484 0.97 -3.25 -19.21
C GLN A 484 0.69 -3.89 -20.58
N ASP A 485 1.63 -4.67 -21.13
CA ASP A 485 1.47 -5.29 -22.43
C ASP A 485 0.63 -6.59 -22.35
N ASP A 486 -0.70 -6.44 -22.34
CA ASP A 486 -1.61 -7.50 -22.84
C ASP A 486 -1.56 -7.50 -24.38
N ARG A 487 -0.38 -7.80 -24.95
CA ARG A 487 -0.23 -7.89 -26.41
C ARG A 487 -0.93 -9.13 -26.92
N ALA A 488 -1.67 -8.98 -28.02
CA ALA A 488 -2.24 -10.11 -28.73
C ALA A 488 -1.11 -11.08 -29.14
N PRO A 489 -1.29 -12.40 -28.98
CA PRO A 489 -0.26 -13.37 -29.33
C PRO A 489 0.03 -13.31 -30.83
N ILE A 490 1.31 -13.26 -31.20
CA ILE A 490 1.75 -13.29 -32.61
C ILE A 490 1.78 -14.72 -33.15
N VAL A 491 2.11 -15.70 -32.29
CA VAL A 491 2.23 -17.12 -32.63
C VAL A 491 1.50 -17.96 -31.59
N GLY A 492 0.54 -18.79 -32.04
CA GLY A 492 -0.25 -19.65 -31.15
C GLY A 492 -0.92 -18.87 -30.02
N ARG A 493 -0.84 -19.38 -28.80
CA ARG A 493 -1.25 -18.69 -27.55
C ARG A 493 -0.06 -18.20 -26.72
N LEU A 494 1.05 -17.80 -27.36
CA LEU A 494 2.23 -17.24 -26.69
C LEU A 494 2.03 -15.78 -26.27
N ARG A 495 2.19 -15.50 -24.98
CA ARG A 495 2.17 -14.16 -24.38
C ARG A 495 3.53 -13.84 -23.76
N THR A 496 4.03 -12.64 -23.99
CA THR A 496 5.22 -12.14 -23.31
C THR A 496 4.84 -11.40 -22.04
N PHE A 497 5.70 -11.42 -21.03
CA PHE A 497 5.48 -10.64 -19.81
C PHE A 497 6.77 -10.00 -19.29
N GLY A 498 6.63 -8.82 -18.69
CA GLY A 498 7.67 -8.18 -17.89
C GLY A 498 7.44 -8.39 -16.40
N LEU A 499 8.52 -8.40 -15.62
CA LEU A 499 8.47 -8.35 -14.15
C LEU A 499 8.01 -6.96 -13.71
N GLY A 500 7.15 -6.86 -12.70
CA GLY A 500 6.79 -5.56 -12.13
C GLY A 500 5.71 -5.60 -11.07
N MET A 501 5.42 -4.44 -10.50
CA MET A 501 4.50 -4.25 -9.36
C MET A 501 3.05 -3.94 -9.79
N ASN A 502 2.67 -4.32 -11.01
CA ASN A 502 1.32 -4.05 -11.53
C ASN A 502 0.29 -5.04 -10.99
N LEU A 503 -0.43 -4.61 -9.96
CA LEU A 503 -1.60 -5.31 -9.45
C LEU A 503 -2.83 -5.00 -10.33
N PRO A 504 -3.52 -6.03 -10.88
CA PRO A 504 -4.83 -5.86 -11.47
C PRO A 504 -5.83 -5.14 -10.54
N ALA A 505 -6.76 -4.40 -11.13
CA ALA A 505 -7.72 -3.59 -10.38
C ALA A 505 -8.61 -4.48 -9.49
N GLY A 506 -8.74 -4.10 -8.21
CA GLY A 506 -9.58 -4.83 -7.25
C GLY A 506 -8.86 -5.96 -6.51
N MET A 507 -7.59 -6.24 -6.82
CA MET A 507 -6.79 -7.14 -5.99
C MET A 507 -6.27 -6.48 -4.72
N ALA A 508 -6.23 -7.29 -3.67
CA ALA A 508 -5.58 -6.94 -2.42
C ALA A 508 -4.08 -6.74 -2.66
N HIS A 509 -3.58 -5.57 -2.28
CA HIS A 509 -2.17 -5.20 -2.44
C HIS A 509 -1.30 -5.62 -1.24
N ASP A 510 -1.92 -6.02 -0.13
CA ASP A 510 -1.27 -6.56 1.06
C ASP A 510 -2.05 -7.77 1.62
N ALA A 511 -1.40 -8.52 2.49
CA ALA A 511 -1.92 -9.75 3.07
C ALA A 511 -3.08 -9.51 4.05
N TRP A 512 -3.17 -8.33 4.67
CA TRP A 512 -4.23 -7.95 5.59
C TRP A 512 -5.54 -7.63 4.87
N GLU A 513 -5.47 -6.92 3.74
CA GLU A 513 -6.58 -6.70 2.81
C GLU A 513 -7.08 -8.05 2.27
N ARG A 514 -6.15 -8.94 1.91
CA ARG A 514 -6.48 -10.30 1.43
C ARG A 514 -7.19 -11.12 2.50
N ALA A 515 -6.71 -11.08 3.75
CA ALA A 515 -7.34 -11.75 4.88
C ALA A 515 -8.73 -11.19 5.19
N ALA A 516 -8.88 -9.86 5.27
CA ALA A 516 -10.17 -9.21 5.51
C ALA A 516 -11.21 -9.56 4.44
N ARG A 517 -10.80 -9.62 3.17
CA ARG A 517 -11.66 -10.06 2.07
C ARG A 517 -12.11 -11.52 2.24
N LEU A 518 -11.17 -12.44 2.46
CA LEU A 518 -11.47 -13.87 2.55
C LEU A 518 -12.36 -14.22 3.75
N ILE A 519 -12.08 -13.61 4.91
CA ILE A 519 -12.92 -13.71 6.11
C ILE A 519 -14.34 -13.26 5.81
N HIS A 520 -14.49 -12.07 5.22
CA HIS A 520 -15.80 -11.53 4.85
C HIS A 520 -16.53 -12.39 3.84
N GLU A 521 -15.86 -12.85 2.77
CA GLU A 521 -16.49 -13.65 1.73
C GLU A 521 -17.03 -14.97 2.28
N ARG A 522 -16.26 -15.67 3.12
CA ARG A 522 -16.74 -16.87 3.80
C ARG A 522 -17.96 -16.56 4.66
N PHE A 523 -17.89 -15.55 5.51
CA PHE A 523 -19.02 -15.14 6.35
C PHE A 523 -20.27 -14.81 5.53
N ALA A 524 -20.10 -14.11 4.41
CA ALA A 524 -21.19 -13.73 3.53
C ALA A 524 -21.83 -14.95 2.84
N ASP A 525 -21.04 -15.96 2.48
CA ASP A 525 -21.54 -17.20 1.89
C ASP A 525 -22.24 -18.09 2.92
N ASP A 526 -21.66 -18.27 4.10
CA ASP A 526 -22.27 -18.99 5.21
C ASP A 526 -23.62 -18.35 5.59
N PHE A 527 -23.66 -17.02 5.71
CA PHE A 527 -24.91 -16.28 5.97
C PHE A 527 -25.96 -16.52 4.88
N ALA A 528 -25.57 -16.46 3.61
CA ALA A 528 -26.49 -16.64 2.49
C ALA A 528 -27.03 -18.08 2.42
N ALA A 529 -26.20 -19.08 2.71
CA ALA A 529 -26.59 -20.48 2.77
C ALA A 529 -27.57 -20.75 3.92
N GLU A 530 -27.34 -20.17 5.10
CA GLU A 530 -28.20 -20.34 6.28
C GLU A 530 -29.55 -19.61 6.15
N ASN A 531 -29.57 -18.40 5.56
CA ASN A 531 -30.74 -17.53 5.58
C ASN A 531 -31.49 -17.46 4.23
N GLY A 532 -30.91 -17.98 3.15
CA GLY A 532 -31.50 -17.94 1.80
C GLY A 532 -31.54 -16.55 1.16
N HIS A 533 -30.95 -15.53 1.79
CA HIS A 533 -30.85 -14.17 1.24
C HIS A 533 -29.57 -13.48 1.70
N ARG A 534 -29.21 -12.38 1.03
CA ARG A 534 -28.11 -11.49 1.43
C ARG A 534 -28.67 -10.17 1.99
N THR A 535 -27.89 -9.51 2.83
CA THR A 535 -28.14 -8.17 3.41
C THR A 535 -27.11 -7.17 2.84
N PRO A 536 -27.26 -5.85 3.06
CA PRO A 536 -26.24 -4.88 2.63
C PRO A 536 -24.84 -5.17 3.20
N ALA A 537 -24.77 -5.78 4.39
CA ALA A 537 -23.52 -6.14 5.07
C ALA A 537 -22.95 -7.52 4.67
N THR A 538 -23.65 -8.31 3.84
CA THR A 538 -23.24 -9.68 3.42
C THR A 538 -23.20 -9.82 1.89
N GLN A 539 -23.04 -8.69 1.20
CA GLN A 539 -22.78 -8.68 -0.24
C GLN A 539 -21.38 -9.24 -0.53
N PRO A 540 -21.15 -9.85 -1.71
CA PRO A 540 -19.80 -10.20 -2.16
C PRO A 540 -18.85 -9.00 -2.10
N TRP A 541 -17.57 -9.23 -1.80
CA TRP A 541 -16.61 -8.14 -1.55
C TRP A 541 -16.60 -7.07 -2.65
N ALA A 542 -16.65 -7.49 -3.92
CA ALA A 542 -16.69 -6.59 -5.08
C ALA A 542 -17.91 -5.63 -5.09
N GLN A 543 -19.03 -6.06 -4.51
CA GLN A 543 -20.30 -5.30 -4.44
C GLN A 543 -20.52 -4.66 -3.06
N LEU A 544 -19.71 -5.04 -2.07
CA LEU A 544 -19.82 -4.55 -0.70
C LEU A 544 -19.55 -3.04 -0.62
N ALA A 545 -20.42 -2.31 0.09
CA ALA A 545 -20.22 -0.89 0.31
C ALA A 545 -18.91 -0.62 1.09
N GLU A 546 -18.23 0.47 0.75
CA GLU A 546 -16.90 0.78 1.32
C GLU A 546 -16.90 0.85 2.86
N PHE A 547 -18.00 1.30 3.47
CA PHE A 547 -18.19 1.30 4.92
C PHE A 547 -17.98 -0.10 5.54
N TYR A 548 -18.55 -1.14 4.93
CA TYR A 548 -18.42 -2.51 5.44
C TYR A 548 -17.04 -3.10 5.14
N ARG A 549 -16.43 -2.78 3.99
CA ARG A 549 -15.03 -3.15 3.72
C ARG A 549 -14.10 -2.56 4.78
N GLU A 550 -14.30 -1.29 5.13
CA GLU A 550 -13.54 -0.60 6.18
C GLU A 550 -13.78 -1.23 7.56
N SER A 551 -15.01 -1.63 7.89
CA SER A 551 -15.32 -2.37 9.13
C SER A 551 -14.57 -3.71 9.21
N ASN A 552 -14.48 -4.45 8.11
CA ASN A 552 -13.75 -5.73 8.04
C ASN A 552 -12.22 -5.52 8.17
N ARG A 553 -11.65 -4.54 7.46
CA ARG A 553 -10.23 -4.17 7.62
C ARG A 553 -9.91 -3.73 9.06
N ARG A 554 -10.83 -2.99 9.68
CA ARG A 554 -10.72 -2.56 11.08
C ARG A 554 -10.71 -3.77 12.01
N GLN A 555 -11.62 -4.72 11.84
CA GLN A 555 -11.69 -5.93 12.67
C GLN A 555 -10.35 -6.68 12.66
N VAL A 556 -9.79 -7.00 11.48
CA VAL A 556 -8.49 -7.69 11.38
C VAL A 556 -7.39 -6.91 12.11
N ARG A 557 -7.24 -5.62 11.83
CA ARG A 557 -6.22 -4.76 12.47
C ARG A 557 -6.39 -4.65 13.98
N ASN A 558 -7.63 -4.56 14.46
CA ASN A 558 -7.92 -4.43 15.88
C ASN A 558 -7.66 -5.74 16.63
N ILE A 559 -7.97 -6.90 16.03
CA ILE A 559 -7.63 -8.21 16.58
C ILE A 559 -6.12 -8.37 16.74
N LEU A 560 -5.31 -7.93 15.76
CA LEU A 560 -3.86 -7.98 15.89
C LEU A 560 -3.38 -7.27 17.17
N TRP A 561 -3.92 -6.08 17.44
CA TRP A 561 -3.61 -5.29 18.63
C TRP A 561 -4.16 -5.92 19.94
N ILE A 562 -5.40 -6.41 19.93
CA ILE A 562 -6.07 -7.01 21.09
C ILE A 562 -5.30 -8.22 21.62
N VAL A 563 -4.86 -9.10 20.72
CA VAL A 563 -4.11 -10.32 21.07
C VAL A 563 -2.84 -9.99 21.85
N GLU A 564 -2.15 -8.90 21.51
CA GLU A 564 -0.89 -8.51 22.15
C GLU A 564 -1.08 -7.68 23.41
N SER A 565 -2.00 -6.71 23.33
CA SER A 565 -2.18 -5.72 24.39
C SER A 565 -3.06 -6.21 25.53
N ILE A 566 -3.93 -7.18 25.25
CA ILE A 566 -4.90 -7.74 26.21
C ILE A 566 -4.71 -9.25 26.32
N GLY A 567 -4.54 -9.94 25.19
CA GLY A 567 -4.46 -11.40 25.14
C GLY A 567 -3.21 -12.01 25.78
N GLY A 568 -2.18 -11.22 26.08
CA GLY A 568 -0.90 -11.73 26.61
C GLY A 568 -0.15 -12.63 25.62
N HIS A 569 -0.48 -12.51 24.34
CA HIS A 569 0.07 -13.32 23.26
C HIS A 569 0.97 -12.48 22.35
N THR A 570 1.74 -13.13 21.50
CA THR A 570 2.42 -12.51 20.36
C THR A 570 2.01 -13.23 19.08
N TRP A 571 2.06 -12.53 17.95
CA TRP A 571 1.86 -13.16 16.64
C TRP A 571 3.11 -13.93 16.25
N SER A 572 2.92 -15.09 15.65
CA SER A 572 4.00 -15.92 15.18
C SER A 572 3.59 -16.64 13.91
N THR A 573 4.55 -16.77 13.01
CA THR A 573 4.46 -17.69 11.88
C THR A 573 5.02 -19.07 12.24
N ALA A 574 5.78 -19.22 13.34
CA ALA A 574 6.57 -20.42 13.58
C ALA A 574 5.83 -21.57 14.28
N THR A 575 6.31 -22.79 13.98
CA THR A 575 5.89 -24.08 14.54
C THR A 575 6.02 -24.18 16.06
N GLY A 576 4.89 -24.50 16.68
CA GLY A 576 4.77 -25.12 17.99
C GLY A 576 3.36 -25.65 18.10
N GLN A 577 3.19 -26.95 18.28
CA GLN A 577 1.87 -27.56 18.52
C GLN A 577 1.43 -27.23 19.95
N TRP A 578 1.04 -25.98 20.18
CA TRP A 578 0.52 -25.52 21.46
C TRP A 578 -1.02 -25.51 21.47
N ALA A 579 -1.65 -25.56 20.28
CA ALA A 579 -3.09 -25.66 20.08
C ALA A 579 -3.44 -26.84 19.16
N PRO A 580 -4.65 -27.43 19.27
CA PRO A 580 -5.12 -28.49 18.37
C PRO A 580 -5.10 -28.06 16.88
N PRO A 581 -5.05 -29.02 15.93
CA PRO A 581 -5.23 -28.72 14.51
C PRO A 581 -6.53 -27.95 14.24
N LEU A 582 -6.43 -26.89 13.43
CA LEU A 582 -7.52 -25.92 13.19
C LEU A 582 -8.69 -26.47 12.35
N ASP A 583 -8.45 -27.58 11.66
CA ASP A 583 -9.42 -28.36 10.87
C ASP A 583 -10.15 -29.42 11.70
N SER A 584 -9.74 -29.63 12.96
CA SER A 584 -10.39 -30.57 13.86
C SER A 584 -11.86 -30.21 14.08
N GLU A 585 -12.71 -31.24 14.16
CA GLU A 585 -14.13 -31.12 14.53
C GLU A 585 -14.32 -30.32 15.83
N VAL A 586 -13.30 -30.33 16.69
CA VAL A 586 -13.24 -29.63 17.97
C VAL A 586 -13.59 -28.14 17.83
N TYR A 587 -13.00 -27.42 16.88
CA TYR A 587 -13.28 -25.98 16.72
C TYR A 587 -14.65 -25.68 16.11
N ARG A 588 -15.20 -26.59 15.30
CA ARG A 588 -16.52 -26.41 14.68
C ARG A 588 -17.66 -26.57 15.68
N GLN A 589 -17.48 -27.43 16.67
CA GLN A 589 -18.50 -27.73 17.69
C GLN A 589 -18.30 -26.95 19.00
N ALA A 590 -17.12 -26.37 19.21
CA ALA A 590 -16.80 -25.67 20.44
C ALA A 590 -17.64 -24.40 20.64
N GLU A 591 -18.11 -24.23 21.86
CA GLU A 591 -18.67 -22.97 22.35
C GLU A 591 -17.59 -21.87 22.33
N PRO A 592 -17.93 -20.58 22.14
CA PRO A 592 -16.95 -19.53 21.88
C PRO A 592 -15.81 -19.42 22.91
N LEU A 593 -16.10 -19.59 24.20
CA LEU A 593 -15.08 -19.58 25.25
C LEU A 593 -14.17 -20.80 25.19
N GLU A 594 -14.69 -21.96 24.81
CA GLU A 594 -13.88 -23.16 24.65
C GLU A 594 -12.95 -23.04 23.44
N SER A 595 -13.44 -22.50 22.32
CA SER A 595 -12.60 -22.19 21.16
C SER A 595 -11.45 -21.24 21.54
N LEU A 596 -11.74 -20.21 22.33
CA LEU A 596 -10.72 -19.26 22.81
C LEU A 596 -9.75 -19.92 23.81
N ARG A 597 -10.22 -20.81 24.68
CA ARG A 597 -9.38 -21.59 25.60
C ARG A 597 -8.43 -22.52 24.87
N LEU A 598 -8.90 -23.17 23.80
CA LEU A 598 -8.06 -23.99 22.92
C LEU A 598 -7.03 -23.14 22.16
N LEU A 599 -7.31 -21.85 21.96
CA LEU A 599 -6.38 -20.84 21.51
C LEU A 599 -5.65 -20.14 22.68
N GLY A 600 -5.58 -20.75 23.87
CA GLY A 600 -4.72 -20.30 24.96
C GLY A 600 -5.21 -19.08 25.73
N PHE A 601 -6.41 -18.58 25.43
CA PHE A 601 -7.00 -17.45 26.14
C PHE A 601 -7.92 -17.95 27.25
N ASP A 602 -7.60 -17.62 28.50
CA ASP A 602 -8.51 -17.90 29.61
C ASP A 602 -9.80 -17.07 29.50
N ALA A 603 -10.84 -17.46 30.25
CA ALA A 603 -12.16 -16.85 30.15
C ALA A 603 -12.18 -15.35 30.47
N SER A 604 -11.37 -14.88 31.42
CA SER A 604 -11.32 -13.47 31.82
C SER A 604 -10.66 -12.62 30.74
N THR A 605 -9.56 -13.12 30.18
CA THR A 605 -8.86 -12.52 29.04
C THR A 605 -9.75 -12.49 27.80
N ALA A 606 -10.42 -13.60 27.48
CA ALA A 606 -11.35 -13.70 26.35
C ALA A 606 -12.49 -12.65 26.41
N VAL A 607 -13.06 -12.44 27.60
CA VAL A 607 -14.11 -11.42 27.81
C VAL A 607 -13.55 -10.00 27.66
N ALA A 608 -12.36 -9.73 28.19
CA ALA A 608 -11.69 -8.43 28.03
C ALA A 608 -11.34 -8.13 26.56
N MET A 609 -10.90 -9.14 25.80
CA MET A 609 -10.65 -9.04 24.36
C MET A 609 -11.93 -8.76 23.59
N ALA A 610 -13.02 -9.49 23.87
CA ALA A 610 -14.32 -9.27 23.22
C ALA A 610 -14.89 -7.88 23.53
N ARG A 611 -14.70 -7.39 24.76
CA ARG A 611 -15.03 -6.00 25.14
C ARG A 611 -14.31 -4.98 24.29
N ALA A 612 -13.00 -5.14 24.12
CA ALA A 612 -12.18 -4.20 23.36
C ALA A 612 -12.62 -4.15 21.88
N GLU A 613 -12.92 -5.30 21.27
CA GLU A 613 -13.43 -5.36 19.90
C GLU A 613 -14.81 -4.72 19.78
N HIS A 614 -15.73 -5.02 20.70
CA HIS A 614 -17.07 -4.44 20.71
C HIS A 614 -17.06 -2.91 20.84
N VAL A 615 -16.24 -2.37 21.76
CA VAL A 615 -16.10 -0.93 21.95
C VAL A 615 -15.53 -0.26 20.70
N ASP A 616 -14.57 -0.89 20.04
CA ASP A 616 -13.97 -0.37 18.80
C ASP A 616 -14.97 -0.37 17.63
N TRP A 617 -15.71 -1.47 17.48
CA TRP A 617 -16.79 -1.62 16.49
C TRP A 617 -17.91 -0.58 16.71
N CYS A 618 -18.41 -0.44 17.95
CA CYS A 618 -19.40 0.57 18.31
C CYS A 618 -18.92 1.99 17.99
N ARG A 619 -17.65 2.30 18.29
CA ARG A 619 -17.05 3.60 17.97
C ARG A 619 -17.05 3.86 16.47
N PHE A 620 -16.65 2.88 15.66
CA PHE A 620 -16.63 2.98 14.20
C PHE A 620 -18.03 3.25 13.63
N TYR A 621 -19.01 2.44 14.01
CA TYR A 621 -20.40 2.59 13.56
C TYR A 621 -20.98 3.96 13.96
N ARG A 622 -20.80 4.39 15.21
CA ARG A 622 -21.29 5.70 15.68
C ARG A 622 -20.61 6.87 14.96
N ALA A 623 -19.31 6.76 14.64
CA ALA A 623 -18.59 7.77 13.86
C ALA A 623 -19.14 7.90 12.42
N ASP A 624 -19.66 6.82 11.85
CA ASP A 624 -20.34 6.80 10.54
C ASP A 624 -21.86 7.09 10.62
N GLY A 625 -22.33 7.56 11.78
CA GLY A 625 -23.70 8.02 11.98
C GLY A 625 -24.72 6.93 12.26
N TRP A 626 -24.28 5.72 12.64
CA TRP A 626 -25.18 4.67 13.10
C TRP A 626 -25.62 4.89 14.55
N ARG A 627 -26.85 4.47 14.85
CA ARG A 627 -27.46 4.57 16.18
C ARG A 627 -28.04 3.25 16.63
N TYR A 628 -28.21 3.11 17.94
CA TYR A 628 -28.91 1.97 18.52
C TYR A 628 -30.43 2.06 18.24
N GLY A 629 -31.05 0.90 18.03
CA GLY A 629 -32.49 0.70 18.06
C GLY A 629 -32.80 -0.79 18.18
N PRO A 630 -33.97 -1.18 18.73
CA PRO A 630 -34.25 -2.58 19.08
C PRO A 630 -34.36 -3.52 17.87
N VAL A 631 -34.60 -2.97 16.68
CA VAL A 631 -34.67 -3.70 15.41
C VAL A 631 -33.66 -3.09 14.46
N ARG A 632 -32.89 -3.94 13.78
CA ARG A 632 -31.89 -3.52 12.80
C ARG A 632 -32.56 -2.97 11.54
N ASP A 633 -32.09 -1.80 11.09
CA ASP A 633 -32.50 -1.13 9.85
C ASP A 633 -31.27 -0.46 9.23
N ASP A 634 -30.68 -1.14 8.24
CA ASP A 634 -29.44 -0.69 7.60
C ASP A 634 -29.65 0.56 6.72
N GLU A 635 -30.87 0.80 6.20
CA GLU A 635 -31.20 1.97 5.37
C GLU A 635 -31.17 3.25 6.20
N HIS A 636 -31.72 3.19 7.41
CA HIS A 636 -31.76 4.31 8.36
C HIS A 636 -30.59 4.30 9.37
N LYS A 637 -29.57 3.45 9.15
CA LYS A 637 -28.39 3.28 10.00
C LYS A 637 -28.73 3.00 11.48
N VAL A 638 -29.66 2.07 11.71
CA VAL A 638 -30.04 1.59 13.03
C VAL A 638 -29.52 0.17 13.22
N HIS A 639 -28.79 -0.08 14.32
CA HIS A 639 -28.27 -1.41 14.63
C HIS A 639 -28.57 -1.81 16.08
N ASP A 640 -29.19 -2.98 16.21
CA ASP A 640 -29.61 -3.66 17.45
C ASP A 640 -28.49 -4.05 18.42
N LYS A 641 -27.23 -4.04 17.95
CA LYS A 641 -26.07 -4.43 18.76
C LYS A 641 -25.22 -3.24 19.21
N LEU A 642 -25.60 -2.00 18.88
CA LEU A 642 -24.86 -0.77 19.28
C LEU A 642 -25.07 -0.36 20.75
N LEU A 643 -25.03 -1.33 21.64
CA LEU A 643 -25.11 -1.16 23.09
C LEU A 643 -23.75 -0.86 23.68
N ASP A 644 -23.74 -0.19 24.83
CA ASP A 644 -22.53 -0.09 25.66
C ASP A 644 -22.19 -1.46 26.26
N TRP A 645 -20.91 -1.69 26.54
CA TRP A 645 -20.43 -3.02 26.92
C TRP A 645 -21.14 -3.58 28.16
N ASP A 646 -21.37 -2.76 29.18
CA ASP A 646 -22.01 -3.23 30.41
C ASP A 646 -23.40 -3.81 30.13
N ALA A 647 -24.18 -3.20 29.23
CA ALA A 647 -25.47 -3.75 28.81
C ALA A 647 -25.31 -5.00 27.93
N ALA A 648 -24.31 -5.03 27.04
CA ALA A 648 -24.03 -6.18 26.19
C ALA A 648 -23.56 -7.41 26.99
N GLU A 649 -22.78 -7.22 28.05
CA GLU A 649 -22.26 -8.27 28.90
C GLU A 649 -23.34 -8.93 29.77
N HIS A 650 -24.29 -8.14 30.28
CA HIS A 650 -25.43 -8.67 31.06
C HIS A 650 -26.49 -9.35 30.19
N ASN A 651 -26.40 -9.25 28.86
CA ASN A 651 -27.26 -9.97 27.93
C ASN A 651 -26.54 -11.23 27.39
N PRO A 652 -26.96 -12.45 27.77
CA PRO A 652 -26.28 -13.68 27.36
C PRO A 652 -26.15 -13.86 25.85
N HIS A 653 -27.14 -13.42 25.07
CA HIS A 653 -27.13 -13.53 23.62
C HIS A 653 -26.07 -12.60 22.98
N PHE A 654 -25.98 -11.35 23.44
CA PHE A 654 -24.98 -10.40 22.93
C PHE A 654 -23.56 -10.76 23.37
N LYS A 655 -23.37 -11.14 24.64
CA LYS A 655 -22.07 -11.65 25.12
C LYS A 655 -21.60 -12.84 24.30
N LYS A 656 -22.48 -13.83 24.06
CA LYS A 656 -22.16 -15.01 23.24
C LYS A 656 -21.82 -14.63 21.80
N THR A 657 -22.51 -13.65 21.23
CA THR A 657 -22.25 -13.15 19.86
C THR A 657 -20.89 -12.46 19.75
N ALA A 658 -20.54 -11.58 20.70
CA ALA A 658 -19.26 -10.88 20.71
C ALA A 658 -18.07 -11.85 20.86
N LEU A 659 -18.18 -12.81 21.79
CA LEU A 659 -17.18 -13.86 21.97
C LEU A 659 -17.04 -14.74 20.72
N ARG A 660 -18.15 -15.08 20.05
CA ARG A 660 -18.12 -15.87 18.81
C ARG A 660 -17.45 -15.13 17.67
N SER A 661 -17.75 -13.84 17.50
CA SER A 661 -17.09 -13.00 16.49
C SER A 661 -15.57 -12.98 16.69
N LEU A 662 -15.12 -12.82 17.94
CA LEU A 662 -13.70 -12.85 18.30
C LEU A 662 -13.08 -14.23 17.99
N ALA A 663 -13.70 -15.31 18.49
CA ALA A 663 -13.22 -16.68 18.30
C ALA A 663 -13.10 -17.04 16.82
N ASN A 664 -14.15 -16.76 16.04
CA ASN A 664 -14.16 -17.03 14.60
C ASN A 664 -13.03 -16.28 13.89
N THR A 665 -12.87 -14.97 14.16
CA THR A 665 -11.81 -14.18 13.52
C THR A 665 -10.42 -14.75 13.80
N LEU A 666 -10.15 -15.18 15.04
CA LEU A 666 -8.86 -15.76 15.42
C LEU A 666 -8.63 -17.13 14.76
N VAL A 667 -9.65 -17.99 14.72
CA VAL A 667 -9.57 -19.29 14.03
C VAL A 667 -9.36 -19.10 12.54
N GLU A 668 -10.04 -18.14 11.92
CA GLU A 668 -9.92 -17.85 10.50
C GLU A 668 -8.55 -17.29 10.13
N LEU A 669 -8.04 -16.35 10.91
CA LEU A 669 -6.66 -15.86 10.78
C LEU A 669 -5.66 -17.01 10.91
N ALA A 670 -5.85 -17.90 11.88
CA ALA A 670 -4.98 -19.05 12.08
C ALA A 670 -5.00 -20.02 10.88
N LYS A 671 -6.17 -20.22 10.25
CA LYS A 671 -6.33 -21.04 9.03
C LYS A 671 -5.68 -20.40 7.80
N LEU A 672 -5.60 -19.06 7.78
CA LEU A 672 -4.88 -18.30 6.76
C LEU A 672 -3.36 -18.21 7.03
N GLY A 673 -2.88 -18.78 8.15
CA GLY A 673 -1.47 -18.85 8.52
C GLY A 673 -1.02 -17.84 9.56
N TYR A 674 -1.91 -16.99 10.08
CA TYR A 674 -1.60 -16.00 11.11
C TYR A 674 -2.00 -16.53 12.48
N ARG A 675 -1.04 -17.06 13.25
CA ARG A 675 -1.30 -17.64 14.56
C ARG A 675 -0.78 -16.73 15.65
N SER A 676 -1.50 -16.66 16.75
CA SER A 676 -0.95 -16.12 17.99
C SER A 676 -0.31 -17.25 18.79
N ARG A 677 0.49 -16.91 19.79
CA ARG A 677 0.98 -17.83 20.82
C ARG A 677 1.18 -17.07 22.13
N PRO A 678 1.11 -17.72 23.30
CA PRO A 678 1.43 -17.06 24.56
C PRO A 678 2.81 -16.37 24.51
N LEU A 679 2.88 -15.11 24.96
CA LEU A 679 4.12 -14.32 24.93
C LEU A 679 5.16 -14.92 25.87
N TRP A 680 4.72 -15.30 27.07
CA TRP A 680 5.52 -16.01 28.05
C TRP A 680 5.48 -17.50 27.74
N GLN A 681 6.63 -18.07 27.43
CA GLN A 681 6.76 -19.47 27.09
C GLN A 681 7.54 -20.22 28.16
N ARG A 682 7.20 -21.49 28.36
CA ARG A 682 7.84 -22.33 29.37
C ARG A 682 9.16 -22.89 28.86
N TYR A 683 10.20 -22.84 29.68
CA TYR A 683 11.51 -23.41 29.39
C TYR A 683 12.01 -24.24 30.57
N ARG A 684 12.77 -25.29 30.28
CA ARG A 684 13.46 -26.11 31.29
C ARG A 684 14.85 -25.55 31.54
N ARG A 685 15.25 -25.44 32.82
CA ARG A 685 16.63 -25.10 33.20
C ARG A 685 17.56 -26.25 32.86
N THR A 686 18.70 -25.96 32.25
CA THR A 686 19.73 -26.95 31.91
C THR A 686 21.11 -26.50 32.36
N GLY A 687 22.07 -27.43 32.36
CA GLY A 687 23.48 -27.20 32.69
C GLY A 687 23.88 -27.50 34.13
N ILE A 688 25.20 -27.57 34.35
CA ILE A 688 25.85 -27.72 35.65
C ILE A 688 26.61 -26.42 35.95
N VAL A 689 26.51 -25.93 37.17
CA VAL A 689 27.14 -24.70 37.66
C VAL A 689 28.00 -24.99 38.88
N THR A 690 28.97 -24.12 39.16
CA THR A 690 29.64 -24.09 40.46
C THR A 690 28.97 -23.06 41.36
N ALA A 691 28.72 -23.39 42.62
CA ALA A 691 28.06 -22.47 43.55
C ALA A 691 28.70 -22.52 44.95
N THR A 692 28.76 -21.38 45.62
CA THR A 692 29.24 -21.25 46.99
C THR A 692 28.40 -20.23 47.75
N GLN A 693 27.94 -20.59 48.94
CA GLN A 693 27.17 -19.71 49.80
C GLN A 693 28.07 -18.64 50.41
N GLN A 694 27.66 -17.38 50.33
CA GLN A 694 28.40 -16.24 50.86
C GLN A 694 27.90 -15.87 52.26
N THR A 695 28.81 -15.48 53.15
CA THR A 695 28.49 -15.09 54.53
C THR A 695 28.26 -13.59 54.70
N ASP A 696 28.75 -12.78 53.76
CA ASP A 696 28.67 -11.31 53.77
C ASP A 696 27.97 -10.82 52.50
N ALA A 697 27.30 -9.68 52.58
CA ALA A 697 26.71 -9.04 51.40
C ALA A 697 27.80 -8.60 50.42
N TRP A 698 27.53 -8.71 49.12
CA TRP A 698 28.49 -8.37 48.06
C TRP A 698 27.81 -7.74 46.86
N THR A 699 28.60 -7.11 46.00
CA THR A 699 28.14 -6.62 44.70
C THR A 699 28.85 -7.35 43.57
N TRP A 700 28.15 -7.50 42.46
CA TRP A 700 28.70 -8.08 41.24
C TRP A 700 28.13 -7.35 40.03
N THR A 701 28.82 -7.41 38.90
CA THR A 701 28.37 -6.75 37.66
C THR A 701 27.71 -7.78 36.76
N SER A 702 26.48 -7.52 36.35
CA SER A 702 25.77 -8.37 35.39
C SER A 702 26.44 -8.35 34.02
N SER A 703 26.13 -9.34 33.19
CA SER A 703 26.60 -9.37 31.79
C SER A 703 26.14 -8.16 30.95
N SER A 704 25.09 -7.47 31.38
CA SER A 704 24.57 -6.24 30.78
C SER A 704 25.18 -4.96 31.37
N GLY A 705 26.14 -5.08 32.29
CA GLY A 705 26.85 -3.94 32.91
C GLY A 705 26.15 -3.31 34.12
N ASN A 706 25.04 -3.89 34.60
CA ASN A 706 24.34 -3.39 35.78
C ASN A 706 25.05 -3.86 37.06
N ILE A 707 25.12 -3.01 38.09
CA ILE A 707 25.63 -3.39 39.40
C ILE A 707 24.49 -4.05 40.17
N MET A 708 24.68 -5.31 40.56
CA MET A 708 23.73 -6.16 41.26
C MET A 708 24.20 -6.40 42.70
N ASN A 709 23.27 -6.61 43.63
CA ASN A 709 23.56 -6.85 45.04
C ASN A 709 23.15 -8.27 45.44
N GLY A 710 24.03 -8.98 46.15
CA GLY A 710 23.71 -10.23 46.84
C GLY A 710 23.76 -10.04 48.35
N ASP A 711 22.79 -10.60 49.06
CA ASP A 711 22.71 -10.48 50.51
C ASP A 711 23.54 -11.56 51.21
N ALA A 712 23.90 -11.33 52.47
CA ALA A 712 24.53 -12.34 53.30
C ALA A 712 23.62 -13.59 53.40
N GLY A 713 24.17 -14.76 53.09
CA GLY A 713 23.43 -16.03 53.03
C GLY A 713 23.03 -16.47 51.62
N ASP A 714 23.13 -15.61 50.62
CA ASP A 714 22.85 -15.96 49.22
C ASP A 714 23.99 -16.78 48.59
N TRP A 715 23.69 -17.46 47.49
CA TRP A 715 24.65 -18.26 46.74
C TRP A 715 25.28 -17.47 45.61
N ALA A 716 26.60 -17.42 45.56
CA ALA A 716 27.36 -17.00 44.38
C ALA A 716 27.46 -18.19 43.40
N VAL A 717 26.80 -18.08 42.25
CA VAL A 717 26.70 -19.13 41.22
C VAL A 717 27.50 -18.71 39.99
N GLN A 718 28.24 -19.64 39.39
CA GLN A 718 29.02 -19.41 38.18
C GLN A 718 28.82 -20.54 37.16
N ASP A 719 28.62 -20.20 35.88
CA ASP A 719 28.55 -21.18 34.78
C ASP A 719 29.93 -21.52 34.19
N GLY A 720 29.96 -22.52 33.30
CA GLY A 720 31.19 -22.97 32.65
C GLY A 720 31.84 -21.95 31.70
N ALA A 721 31.15 -20.85 31.38
CA ALA A 721 31.67 -19.73 30.59
C ALA A 721 32.22 -18.60 31.49
N GLY A 722 32.17 -18.77 32.81
CA GLY A 722 32.66 -17.81 33.78
C GLY A 722 31.67 -16.72 34.18
N ASN A 723 30.43 -16.75 33.67
CA ASN A 723 29.41 -15.78 34.06
C ASN A 723 28.93 -16.10 35.48
N ALA A 724 28.92 -15.09 36.37
CA ALA A 724 28.48 -15.24 37.74
C ALA A 724 27.19 -14.46 38.03
N TRP A 725 26.38 -14.94 38.97
CA TRP A 725 25.19 -14.27 39.48
C TRP A 725 24.90 -14.72 40.92
N SER A 726 24.13 -13.92 41.67
CA SER A 726 23.60 -14.29 42.99
C SER A 726 22.29 -15.05 42.88
N VAL A 727 22.01 -15.97 43.81
CA VAL A 727 20.70 -16.62 43.95
C VAL A 727 20.37 -16.71 45.44
N ASN A 728 19.18 -16.24 45.81
CA ASN A 728 18.69 -16.36 47.19
C ASN A 728 18.65 -17.82 47.66
N ASP A 729 18.98 -18.09 48.93
CA ASP A 729 19.12 -19.46 49.48
C ASP A 729 17.88 -20.34 49.22
N ASP A 730 16.67 -19.83 49.46
CA ASP A 730 15.44 -20.61 49.27
C ASP A 730 15.22 -20.97 47.79
N ILE A 731 15.49 -20.03 46.88
CA ILE A 731 15.41 -20.24 45.43
C ILE A 731 16.49 -21.22 44.97
N PHE A 732 17.71 -21.09 45.50
CA PHE A 732 18.83 -21.96 45.14
C PHE A 732 18.51 -23.41 45.48
N ARG A 733 18.06 -23.68 46.71
CA ARG A 733 17.68 -25.03 47.18
C ARG A 733 16.52 -25.63 46.39
N ALA A 734 15.58 -24.82 45.92
CA ALA A 734 14.45 -25.27 45.12
C ALA A 734 14.81 -25.58 43.65
N THR A 735 15.89 -24.97 43.13
CA THR A 735 16.22 -24.99 41.69
C THR A 735 17.55 -25.63 41.35
N HIS A 736 18.29 -26.15 42.34
CA HIS A 736 19.60 -26.78 42.16
C HIS A 736 19.68 -28.11 42.93
N GLU A 737 20.18 -29.13 42.24
CA GLU A 737 20.45 -30.45 42.81
C GLU A 737 21.97 -30.64 42.96
N TYR A 738 22.40 -31.09 44.14
CA TYR A 738 23.82 -31.35 44.40
C TYR A 738 24.38 -32.44 43.49
N VAL A 739 25.58 -32.23 42.94
CA VAL A 739 26.29 -33.23 42.14
C VAL A 739 27.53 -33.71 42.90
N ASP A 740 28.54 -32.86 43.04
CA ASP A 740 29.80 -33.16 43.71
C ASP A 740 30.58 -31.87 44.05
N GLY A 741 31.31 -31.85 45.16
CA GLY A 741 32.12 -30.69 45.55
C GLY A 741 31.31 -29.39 45.60
N ASN A 742 31.66 -28.41 44.75
CA ASN A 742 30.93 -27.16 44.58
C ASN A 742 30.01 -27.15 43.34
N ARG A 743 29.78 -28.30 42.69
CA ARG A 743 29.00 -28.42 41.46
C ARG A 743 27.54 -28.81 41.73
N TRP A 744 26.65 -28.14 41.00
CA TRP A 744 25.21 -28.27 41.15
C TRP A 744 24.53 -28.34 39.78
N ARG A 745 23.56 -29.23 39.62
CA ARG A 745 22.72 -29.33 38.42
C ARG A 745 21.53 -28.40 38.56
N ARG A 746 21.28 -27.57 37.55
CA ARG A 746 20.10 -26.70 37.51
C ARG A 746 18.87 -27.53 37.16
N THR A 747 17.79 -27.36 37.91
CA THR A 747 16.52 -28.10 37.76
C THR A 747 15.33 -27.15 37.79
N GLY A 748 14.15 -27.64 37.38
CA GLY A 748 12.92 -26.86 37.35
C GLY A 748 12.67 -26.11 36.05
N PHE A 749 11.61 -25.30 36.05
CA PHE A 749 11.11 -24.58 34.89
C PHE A 749 11.10 -23.08 35.15
N VAL A 750 11.16 -22.32 34.07
CA VAL A 750 10.94 -20.87 34.05
C VAL A 750 9.95 -20.54 32.95
N THR A 751 9.38 -19.34 32.99
CA THR A 751 8.81 -18.74 31.79
C THR A 751 9.73 -17.64 31.27
N ALA A 752 9.77 -17.45 29.97
CA ALA A 752 10.59 -16.41 29.37
C ALA A 752 9.94 -15.82 28.14
N ARG A 753 10.34 -14.59 27.82
CA ARG A 753 10.00 -13.88 26.58
C ARG A 753 11.16 -13.02 26.11
N PRO A 754 11.22 -12.63 24.83
CA PRO A 754 12.13 -11.57 24.40
C PRO A 754 11.89 -10.26 25.18
N ALA A 755 12.97 -9.57 25.51
CA ALA A 755 12.95 -8.24 26.10
C ALA A 755 12.52 -7.19 25.07
N ARG A 756 11.93 -6.10 25.53
CA ARG A 756 11.75 -4.91 24.70
C ARG A 756 13.04 -4.09 24.73
N ALA A 757 13.39 -3.44 23.64
CA ALA A 757 14.57 -2.60 23.58
C ALA A 757 14.55 -1.52 24.67
N GLY A 758 15.57 -1.51 25.54
CA GLY A 758 15.69 -0.58 26.67
C GLY A 758 14.71 -0.84 27.81
N GLU A 759 14.13 -2.03 27.89
CA GLU A 759 13.23 -2.43 28.97
C GLU A 759 13.97 -2.50 30.32
N THR A 760 13.52 -1.73 31.30
CA THR A 760 13.98 -1.85 32.68
C THR A 760 12.99 -2.70 33.46
N ILE A 761 13.49 -3.75 34.11
CA ILE A 761 12.73 -4.62 35.00
C ILE A 761 13.28 -4.54 36.43
N GLU A 762 12.39 -4.71 37.41
CA GLU A 762 12.79 -4.88 38.80
C GLU A 762 13.19 -6.34 39.03
N THR A 763 14.45 -6.56 39.37
CA THR A 763 14.99 -7.88 39.77
C THR A 763 15.11 -7.96 41.29
N LEU A 764 15.44 -9.14 41.84
CA LEU A 764 15.66 -9.27 43.29
C LEU A 764 16.89 -8.48 43.75
N GLU A 765 17.88 -8.31 42.87
CA GLU A 765 19.17 -7.69 43.15
C GLU A 765 19.19 -6.17 42.84
N GLY A 766 18.12 -5.65 42.23
CA GLY A 766 17.94 -4.24 41.83
C GLY A 766 17.34 -4.05 40.43
N PRO A 767 17.10 -2.81 39.98
CA PRO A 767 16.61 -2.55 38.63
C PRO A 767 17.66 -2.92 37.58
N ALA A 768 17.26 -3.66 36.55
CA ALA A 768 18.13 -4.06 35.45
C ALA A 768 17.54 -3.65 34.10
N THR A 769 18.32 -2.95 33.29
CA THR A 769 17.96 -2.63 31.90
C THR A 769 18.45 -3.74 30.97
N ALA A 770 17.53 -4.29 30.18
CA ALA A 770 17.80 -5.27 29.15
C ALA A 770 18.28 -4.59 27.86
N ALA A 771 19.29 -5.18 27.23
CA ALA A 771 19.75 -4.78 25.91
C ALA A 771 18.81 -5.29 24.81
N ASP A 772 18.97 -4.75 23.60
CA ASP A 772 18.23 -5.26 22.44
C ASP A 772 18.62 -6.70 22.13
N GLY A 773 17.62 -7.56 21.92
CA GLY A 773 17.81 -9.01 21.73
C GLY A 773 17.95 -9.83 23.02
N ASP A 774 17.94 -9.22 24.21
CA ASP A 774 17.91 -9.96 25.48
C ASP A 774 16.59 -10.70 25.69
N TRP A 775 16.58 -11.64 26.63
CA TRP A 775 15.40 -12.32 27.14
C TRP A 775 15.08 -11.88 28.56
N ILE A 776 13.80 -11.76 28.88
CA ILE A 776 13.31 -11.61 30.25
C ILE A 776 12.82 -12.97 30.71
N VAL A 777 13.34 -13.43 31.85
CA VAL A 777 12.98 -14.71 32.45
C VAL A 777 12.27 -14.47 33.78
N THR A 778 11.17 -15.19 33.99
CA THR A 778 10.43 -15.27 35.25
C THR A 778 10.65 -16.64 35.88
N GLY A 779 11.06 -16.65 37.15
CA GLY A 779 11.19 -17.87 37.95
C GLY A 779 9.90 -18.22 38.69
N GLY A 780 9.98 -19.29 39.50
CA GLY A 780 8.80 -19.91 40.10
C GLY A 780 8.09 -19.05 41.15
N ASN A 781 8.80 -18.08 41.74
CA ASN A 781 8.27 -17.18 42.76
C ASN A 781 7.91 -15.79 42.16
N GLY A 782 7.93 -15.65 40.83
CA GLY A 782 7.64 -14.40 40.13
C GLY A 782 8.84 -13.48 39.99
N GLU A 783 10.03 -13.91 40.42
CA GLU A 783 11.27 -13.16 40.29
C GLU A 783 11.70 -13.04 38.82
N LEU A 784 12.20 -11.86 38.45
CA LEU A 784 12.53 -11.49 37.06
C LEU A 784 14.02 -11.21 36.91
N TRP A 785 14.62 -11.63 35.79
CA TRP A 785 15.97 -11.20 35.42
C TRP A 785 16.15 -11.15 33.89
N PRO A 786 16.93 -10.18 33.37
CA PRO A 786 17.31 -10.17 31.97
C PRO A 786 18.48 -11.11 31.72
N ILE A 787 18.57 -11.67 30.53
CA ILE A 787 19.67 -12.54 30.11
C ILE A 787 19.93 -12.41 28.60
N PRO A 788 21.20 -12.25 28.17
CA PRO A 788 21.53 -12.22 26.73
C PRO A 788 21.12 -13.49 26.00
N ASP A 789 20.67 -13.38 24.74
CA ASP A 789 20.19 -14.50 23.93
C ASP A 789 21.15 -15.70 23.87
N VAL A 790 22.44 -15.45 23.69
CA VAL A 790 23.47 -16.51 23.66
C VAL A 790 23.50 -17.28 24.99
N GLN A 791 23.42 -16.58 26.12
CA GLN A 791 23.38 -17.22 27.44
C GLN A 791 22.04 -17.91 27.69
N PHE A 792 20.93 -17.32 27.23
CA PHE A 792 19.60 -17.92 27.33
C PHE A 792 19.57 -19.30 26.66
N ARG A 793 20.03 -19.38 25.41
CA ARG A 793 20.06 -20.63 24.64
C ARG A 793 20.99 -21.70 25.24
N GLN A 794 22.01 -21.30 25.99
CA GLN A 794 22.88 -22.24 26.71
C GLN A 794 22.27 -22.74 28.02
N ARG A 795 21.46 -21.92 28.68
CA ARG A 795 20.94 -22.16 30.04
C ARG A 795 19.53 -22.75 30.08
N TYR A 796 18.82 -22.71 28.96
CA TYR A 796 17.41 -23.09 28.90
C TYR A 796 17.11 -23.92 27.65
N GLU A 797 16.29 -24.95 27.83
CA GLU A 797 15.78 -25.81 26.76
C GLU A 797 14.27 -25.57 26.59
N GLY A 798 13.83 -25.30 25.36
CA GLY A 798 12.43 -25.00 25.04
C GLY A 798 12.30 -24.16 23.75
N PRO A 799 11.12 -23.56 23.50
CA PRO A 799 9.94 -23.56 24.37
C PRO A 799 9.30 -24.95 24.48
N LEU A 800 8.79 -25.28 25.68
CA LEU A 800 8.07 -26.52 25.96
C LEU A 800 6.55 -26.27 25.92
N PRO A 801 5.74 -27.25 25.48
CA PRO A 801 4.30 -27.15 25.60
C PRO A 801 3.89 -27.01 27.09
N PRO A 802 2.77 -26.32 27.36
CA PRO A 802 2.31 -26.02 28.72
C PRO A 802 2.15 -27.24 29.62
#